data_AF-A0A2H3I7F3-F1
#
_entry.id   AF-A0A2H3I7F3-F1
#
_cell.length_a   1.000
_cell.length_b   1.000
_cell.length_c   1.000
_cell.angle_alpha   90.00
_cell.angle_beta   90.00
_cell.angle_gamma   90.00
#
_symmetry.space_group_name_H-M   'P 1'
#
loop_
_entity.id
_entity.type
_entity.pdbx_description
1 polymer ?
#
loop_
_entity_poly.entity_id
_entity_poly.type
_entity_poly.pdbx_seq_one_letter_code
_entity_poly.pdbx_strand_id
1 'polypeptide(L)'
;MSKKRKGSEITQDDGGKARKLRIDQGEQNDTASSSHGDDSPQTIQGDEEARGQPPAWADSRHSLCSALPWFRSVQGGSYQSNKLCYGFLLDRDGGPLDYIDDEIVITRVGGDCKLDADGNLKQHKNQDENTRVVESLRESMQSGLAVGLIIGNKNTTVRRKLPHRYNVMAWFRVVDVWFEKTSNNKVGARVRFQKLDLEEPSWWAGKGSEDPLPLGQRTLINSPSETCRICGKSSMLTYDSGWMCLQAGCERFWTLKSGNAPSNLAYNAVFLDSREKSDDQIQPKFSLVPNLLADLSEYPDASTHRVAWRGVVCPKCDKCISRTRWNRWVCNDPSDNHNNSHQNPGTCQWAMTMSMPVFSIRSVLADHEIGVTKRGIRTDKDALIQPKCFFTKPYQIVTYDLGDIGKIVHFSANRSTLKRPNGPNELFKRLQEVDLGLRRYPVKGQSADEMLTAHFAVNFGMPYKYVISVDSKGFDEAPAEIMYALGRLDWATKKAVGTEARESNELLAVGYFEDMSMGFHDDGEDSLGPSIATLSLGSQATMRFRLKKKYYNGSAANNAVLPGCEFFEERQKLKEQNHNGKLDDDEYSIRCMKLTNQVTRREARDLITLDLHHGDMVVMNGSLLQKYYEHSVTSEGKLRYALTARHVLEEKLTVEERANGRYQFTEDQIYDGE
;
A
#
# COMPACT_ATOMS: atom_id res chain seq x y z
N MET A 1 20.41 37.37 25.59
CA MET A 1 21.83 36.94 25.59
C MET A 1 22.01 35.90 24.48
N SER A 2 22.23 36.34 23.23
CA SER A 2 23.55 36.40 22.56
C SER A 2 24.31 35.07 22.52
N LYS A 3 24.37 34.42 21.35
CA LYS A 3 25.64 34.22 20.62
C LYS A 3 25.44 33.75 19.16
N LYS A 4 26.11 34.51 18.29
CA LYS A 4 26.35 34.37 16.85
C LYS A 4 27.11 33.09 16.48
N ARG A 5 26.89 32.57 15.27
CA ARG A 5 27.90 31.92 14.39
C ARG A 5 27.58 32.37 12.96
N LYS A 6 28.22 33.43 12.45
CA LYS A 6 29.43 33.45 11.58
C LYS A 6 29.31 32.52 10.37
N GLY A 7 29.26 33.15 9.20
CA GLY A 7 29.20 32.51 7.90
C GLY A 7 30.55 32.06 7.38
N SER A 8 30.49 31.43 6.21
CA SER A 8 31.59 31.14 5.32
C SER A 8 31.09 31.40 3.90
N GLU A 9 31.67 32.43 3.28
CA GLU A 9 31.64 32.70 1.85
C GLU A 9 32.39 31.58 1.12
N ILE A 10 31.82 31.03 0.05
CA ILE A 10 32.57 30.42 -1.04
C ILE A 10 31.97 30.91 -2.36
N THR A 11 32.91 31.29 -3.21
CA THR A 11 32.89 32.09 -4.43
C THR A 11 32.10 31.52 -5.59
N GLN A 12 31.52 32.44 -6.37
CA GLN A 12 31.12 32.24 -7.77
C GLN A 12 32.34 31.94 -8.63
N ASP A 13 32.22 30.99 -9.55
CA ASP A 13 32.84 31.12 -10.88
C ASP A 13 31.95 30.47 -11.95
N ASP A 14 31.93 31.15 -13.09
CA ASP A 14 31.02 31.05 -14.23
C ASP A 14 31.30 29.86 -15.16
N GLY A 15 30.32 29.48 -16.01
CA GLY A 15 30.66 28.68 -17.20
C GLY A 15 29.59 27.86 -17.91
N GLY A 16 28.48 28.48 -18.32
CA GLY A 16 27.92 28.35 -19.69
C GLY A 16 27.63 26.99 -20.37
N LYS A 17 26.39 26.95 -20.90
CA LYS A 17 25.90 26.29 -22.13
C LYS A 17 25.18 24.94 -22.00
N ALA A 18 23.87 25.08 -21.85
CA ALA A 18 22.88 24.09 -22.25
C ALA A 18 22.95 23.83 -23.77
N ARG A 19 23.04 22.56 -24.17
CA ARG A 19 22.92 22.11 -25.56
C ARG A 19 21.68 21.21 -25.68
N LYS A 20 20.63 21.75 -26.30
CA LYS A 20 19.47 21.00 -26.80
C LYS A 20 19.95 19.91 -27.76
N LEU A 21 19.62 18.66 -27.50
CA LEU A 21 19.76 17.56 -28.46
C LEU A 21 18.39 17.28 -29.09
N ARG A 22 18.33 17.54 -30.41
CA ARG A 22 17.31 17.09 -31.35
C ARG A 22 17.35 15.56 -31.44
N ILE A 23 16.19 14.95 -31.49
CA ILE A 23 16.00 13.56 -31.90
C ILE A 23 15.68 13.61 -33.40
N ASP A 24 16.64 13.21 -34.25
CA ASP A 24 16.39 12.92 -35.66
C ASP A 24 16.22 11.41 -35.82
N GLN A 25 15.14 11.02 -36.50
CA GLN A 25 14.88 9.67 -36.99
C GLN A 25 15.70 9.46 -38.27
N GLY A 26 16.33 8.29 -38.39
CA GLY A 26 16.99 7.84 -39.61
C GLY A 26 17.17 6.33 -39.59
N GLU A 27 16.42 5.64 -40.45
CA GLU A 27 16.62 4.25 -40.83
C GLU A 27 17.92 4.09 -41.63
N GLN A 28 18.68 3.00 -41.40
CA GLN A 28 19.32 2.21 -42.47
C GLN A 28 19.94 0.91 -41.93
N ASN A 29 19.69 -0.16 -42.69
CA ASN A 29 20.26 -1.51 -42.57
C ASN A 29 21.78 -1.52 -42.81
N ASP A 30 22.53 -2.40 -42.13
CA ASP A 30 23.17 -3.55 -42.79
C ASP A 30 24.03 -4.41 -41.84
N THR A 31 23.92 -5.71 -42.14
CA THR A 31 24.65 -6.93 -41.74
C THR A 31 26.04 -6.83 -41.09
N ALA A 32 26.22 -7.52 -39.95
CA ALA A 32 27.41 -8.34 -39.66
C ALA A 32 27.13 -9.35 -38.53
N SER A 33 27.27 -10.64 -38.85
CA SER A 33 27.23 -11.77 -37.94
C SER A 33 28.52 -11.85 -37.09
N SER A 34 28.40 -11.97 -35.76
CA SER A 34 29.40 -12.67 -34.94
C SER A 34 28.79 -13.21 -33.65
N SER A 35 29.29 -14.37 -33.26
CA SER A 35 28.78 -15.33 -32.30
C SER A 35 29.15 -15.06 -30.84
N HIS A 36 28.22 -15.42 -29.95
CA HIS A 36 28.40 -15.99 -28.60
C HIS A 36 28.96 -15.12 -27.45
N GLY A 37 28.14 -15.05 -26.39
CA GLY A 37 28.53 -14.61 -25.05
C GLY A 37 27.34 -14.06 -24.26
N ASP A 38 26.33 -14.88 -24.00
CA ASP A 38 25.24 -14.56 -23.07
C ASP A 38 25.78 -14.69 -21.64
N ASP A 39 26.41 -13.61 -21.15
CA ASP A 39 26.96 -13.54 -19.79
C ASP A 39 25.94 -12.89 -18.86
N SER A 40 24.83 -13.61 -18.68
CA SER A 40 23.87 -13.36 -17.61
C SER A 40 24.42 -14.01 -16.32
N PRO A 41 24.61 -13.27 -15.20
CA PRO A 41 25.20 -13.85 -14.00
C PRO A 41 24.28 -14.93 -13.43
N GLN A 42 24.70 -16.19 -13.58
CA GLN A 42 24.02 -17.35 -13.03
C GLN A 42 23.98 -17.25 -11.49
N THR A 43 22.77 -17.39 -10.96
CA THR A 43 22.51 -17.37 -9.51
C THR A 43 22.94 -18.71 -8.93
N ILE A 44 24.05 -18.74 -8.19
CA ILE A 44 24.52 -19.95 -7.51
C ILE A 44 23.63 -20.19 -6.28
N GLN A 45 22.52 -20.91 -6.45
CA GLN A 45 21.85 -21.60 -5.34
C GLN A 45 22.72 -22.80 -4.95
N GLY A 46 22.85 -23.09 -3.65
CA GLY A 46 23.61 -24.27 -3.22
C GLY A 46 23.02 -25.56 -3.79
N ASP A 47 23.86 -26.50 -4.19
CA ASP A 47 23.45 -27.79 -4.77
C ASP A 47 22.70 -28.69 -3.77
N GLU A 48 22.83 -28.40 -2.47
CA GLU A 48 22.23 -29.19 -1.39
C GLU A 48 20.74 -28.85 -1.17
N GLU A 49 19.92 -29.90 -1.05
CA GLU A 49 18.50 -29.78 -0.72
C GLU A 49 18.29 -29.48 0.77
N ALA A 50 17.24 -28.71 1.07
CA ALA A 50 16.76 -28.51 2.43
C ALA A 50 16.14 -29.81 3.00
N ARG A 51 16.19 -29.97 4.32
CA ARG A 51 15.68 -31.13 5.06
C ARG A 51 14.17 -31.33 4.90
N GLY A 52 13.40 -30.25 4.90
CA GLY A 52 11.94 -30.30 4.91
C GLY A 52 11.29 -29.15 4.15
N GLN A 53 9.97 -29.05 4.31
CA GLN A 53 9.16 -27.96 3.76
C GLN A 53 8.88 -26.91 4.84
N PRO A 54 8.75 -25.62 4.46
CA PRO A 54 8.38 -24.60 5.42
C PRO A 54 6.94 -24.80 5.92
N PRO A 55 6.63 -24.40 7.16
CA PRO A 55 5.26 -24.48 7.70
C PRO A 55 4.26 -23.57 6.98
N ALA A 56 4.74 -22.54 6.28
CA ALA A 56 3.96 -21.75 5.33
C ALA A 56 4.89 -21.07 4.31
N TRP A 57 4.37 -20.75 3.13
CA TRP A 57 5.14 -20.10 2.06
C TRP A 57 4.30 -19.16 1.21
N ALA A 58 4.94 -18.33 0.37
CA ALA A 58 4.23 -17.45 -0.55
C ALA A 58 5.03 -17.14 -1.82
N ASP A 59 4.31 -16.84 -2.89
CA ASP A 59 4.88 -16.34 -4.15
C ASP A 59 5.21 -14.84 -4.10
N SER A 60 4.55 -14.07 -3.24
CA SER A 60 4.69 -12.63 -3.14
C SER A 60 4.73 -12.16 -1.68
N ARG A 61 5.36 -11.00 -1.42
CA ARG A 61 5.30 -10.38 -0.08
C ARG A 61 3.88 -9.98 0.30
N HIS A 62 3.07 -9.62 -0.70
CA HIS A 62 1.68 -9.25 -0.47
C HIS A 62 0.89 -10.40 0.17
N SER A 63 1.00 -11.62 -0.36
CA SER A 63 0.32 -12.79 0.19
C SER A 63 0.77 -13.12 1.61
N LEU A 64 2.07 -12.97 1.92
CA LEU A 64 2.57 -13.07 3.30
C LEU A 64 1.91 -12.03 4.21
N CYS A 65 1.94 -10.76 3.81
CA CYS A 65 1.40 -9.66 4.60
C CYS A 65 -0.12 -9.75 4.80
N SER A 66 -0.79 -10.44 3.89
CA SER A 66 -2.21 -10.70 3.93
C SER A 66 -2.55 -11.79 4.95
N ALA A 67 -1.79 -12.90 4.94
CA ALA A 67 -2.08 -14.09 5.74
C ALA A 67 -1.43 -14.12 7.14
N LEU A 68 -0.25 -13.50 7.31
CA LEU A 68 0.52 -13.59 8.55
C LEU A 68 0.35 -12.30 9.40
N PRO A 69 -0.23 -12.38 10.61
CA PRO A 69 -0.47 -11.19 11.44
C PRO A 69 0.82 -10.56 11.97
N TRP A 70 1.88 -11.35 12.11
CA TRP A 70 3.18 -10.95 12.65
C TRP A 70 4.17 -10.45 11.57
N PHE A 71 3.77 -10.38 10.30
CA PHE A 71 4.59 -9.78 9.24
C PHE A 71 3.73 -8.99 8.26
N ARG A 72 3.77 -7.66 8.31
CA ARG A 72 3.02 -6.77 7.39
C ARG A 72 3.89 -5.71 6.73
N SER A 73 5.14 -6.07 6.40
CA SER A 73 6.10 -5.19 5.76
C SER A 73 6.18 -5.50 4.26
N VAL A 74 5.32 -4.86 3.46
CA VAL A 74 5.26 -5.11 2.00
C VAL A 74 6.55 -4.66 1.30
N GLN A 75 7.14 -3.55 1.77
CA GLN A 75 8.32 -2.94 1.14
C GLN A 75 9.60 -3.08 1.97
N GLY A 76 9.49 -3.35 3.28
CA GLY A 76 10.63 -3.42 4.20
C GLY A 76 11.02 -4.85 4.55
N GLY A 77 12.24 -5.01 5.09
CA GLY A 77 12.72 -6.28 5.63
C GLY A 77 12.31 -6.54 7.09
N SER A 78 11.77 -5.55 7.80
CA SER A 78 11.35 -5.68 9.19
C SER A 78 9.92 -5.14 9.35
N TYR A 79 9.07 -5.89 10.04
CA TYR A 79 7.73 -5.43 10.43
C TYR A 79 7.75 -4.93 11.88
N GLN A 80 7.34 -3.68 12.04
CA GLN A 80 7.42 -2.94 13.29
C GLN A 80 6.06 -2.33 13.63
N SER A 81 5.66 -2.40 14.89
CA SER A 81 4.48 -1.70 15.39
C SER A 81 4.66 -1.39 16.88
N ASN A 82 4.29 -0.19 17.32
CA ASN A 82 4.41 0.25 18.71
C ASN A 82 5.81 0.01 19.30
N LYS A 83 6.86 0.35 18.54
CA LYS A 83 8.28 0.13 18.89
C LYS A 83 8.70 -1.32 19.09
N LEU A 84 7.92 -2.31 18.65
CA LEU A 84 8.30 -3.72 18.72
C LEU A 84 8.49 -4.28 17.31
N CYS A 85 9.49 -5.13 17.14
CA CYS A 85 9.68 -5.94 15.93
C CYS A 85 8.95 -7.27 16.08
N TYR A 86 8.03 -7.58 15.16
CA TYR A 86 7.24 -8.81 15.16
C TYR A 86 7.72 -9.83 14.13
N GLY A 87 8.33 -9.36 13.04
CA GLY A 87 8.81 -10.23 11.99
C GLY A 87 9.92 -9.62 11.14
N PHE A 88 10.75 -10.49 10.56
CA PHE A 88 11.94 -10.13 9.80
C PHE A 88 12.06 -11.00 8.54
N LEU A 89 12.43 -10.39 7.43
CA LEU A 89 12.57 -11.03 6.11
C LEU A 89 14.03 -10.98 5.66
N LEU A 90 14.59 -12.17 5.45
CA LEU A 90 15.89 -12.45 4.89
C LEU A 90 15.72 -12.77 3.41
N ASP A 91 16.23 -11.94 2.51
CA ASP A 91 16.04 -12.14 1.07
C ASP A 91 17.38 -11.98 0.34
N ARG A 92 17.47 -11.09 -0.65
CA ARG A 92 18.65 -10.98 -1.53
C ARG A 92 19.95 -10.53 -0.84
N ASP A 93 19.90 -9.62 0.13
CA ASP A 93 21.11 -8.95 0.65
C ASP A 93 21.06 -8.81 2.18
N GLY A 94 21.83 -9.66 2.87
CA GLY A 94 22.11 -9.56 4.31
C GLY A 94 23.41 -8.81 4.65
N GLY A 95 24.11 -8.28 3.64
CA GLY A 95 25.40 -7.62 3.75
C GLY A 95 26.60 -8.57 3.86
N PRO A 96 27.84 -8.03 3.88
CA PRO A 96 29.05 -8.82 4.13
C PRO A 96 28.95 -9.53 5.49
N LEU A 97 29.48 -10.74 5.67
CA LEU A 97 29.34 -11.47 6.95
C LEU A 97 27.86 -11.77 7.32
N ASP A 98 26.95 -11.84 6.37
CA ASP A 98 25.68 -12.53 6.63
C ASP A 98 25.97 -13.99 6.98
N TYR A 99 25.30 -14.52 8.00
CA TYR A 99 25.51 -15.89 8.47
C TYR A 99 24.18 -16.52 8.86
N ILE A 100 23.91 -17.72 8.34
CA ILE A 100 22.70 -18.49 8.63
C ILE A 100 23.14 -19.94 8.80
N ASP A 101 22.87 -20.49 9.98
CA ASP A 101 22.93 -21.93 10.23
C ASP A 101 21.55 -22.46 10.64
N ASP A 102 21.50 -23.67 11.19
CA ASP A 102 20.26 -24.33 11.58
C ASP A 102 19.55 -23.62 12.74
N GLU A 103 20.24 -22.80 13.54
CA GLU A 103 19.72 -22.23 14.79
C GLU A 103 19.98 -20.72 14.95
N ILE A 104 20.98 -20.17 14.26
CA ILE A 104 21.43 -18.78 14.34
C ILE A 104 21.29 -18.10 12.99
N VAL A 105 20.80 -16.86 13.06
CA VAL A 105 20.79 -15.94 11.93
C VAL A 105 21.48 -14.65 12.36
N ILE A 106 22.51 -14.25 11.63
CA ILE A 106 23.17 -12.95 11.78
C ILE A 106 23.07 -12.21 10.46
N THR A 107 22.36 -11.09 10.45
CA THR A 107 22.11 -10.30 9.25
C THR A 107 22.24 -8.81 9.53
N ARG A 108 22.45 -8.03 8.47
CA ARG A 108 22.29 -6.57 8.50
C ARG A 108 20.86 -6.18 8.87
N VAL A 109 20.74 -5.11 9.64
CA VAL A 109 19.48 -4.42 9.91
C VAL A 109 19.14 -3.49 8.73
N GLY A 110 18.01 -3.73 8.07
CA GLY A 110 17.57 -2.94 6.91
C GLY A 110 17.19 -1.49 7.24
N GLY A 111 16.98 -0.69 6.18
CA GLY A 111 16.72 0.74 6.28
C GLY A 111 17.98 1.58 6.06
N ASP A 112 17.80 2.87 5.75
CA ASP A 112 18.90 3.83 5.54
C ASP A 112 19.96 3.40 4.51
N CYS A 113 19.62 2.47 3.63
CA CYS A 113 20.45 1.98 2.53
C CYS A 113 19.94 2.47 1.17
N LYS A 114 20.80 2.46 0.16
CA LYS A 114 20.46 2.68 -1.25
C LYS A 114 21.21 1.69 -2.13
N LEU A 115 20.62 1.35 -3.27
CA LEU A 115 21.31 0.61 -4.31
C LEU A 115 22.39 1.52 -4.92
N ASP A 116 23.58 0.98 -5.13
CA ASP A 116 24.61 1.62 -5.94
C ASP A 116 24.41 1.34 -7.43
N ALA A 117 25.31 1.86 -8.27
CA ALA A 117 25.26 1.70 -9.73
C ALA A 117 25.31 0.22 -10.17
N ASP A 118 25.91 -0.63 -9.35
CA ASP A 118 26.07 -2.08 -9.61
C ASP A 118 24.87 -2.89 -9.06
N GLY A 119 23.88 -2.21 -8.47
CA GLY A 119 22.69 -2.84 -7.91
C GLY A 119 22.91 -3.50 -6.54
N ASN A 120 24.01 -3.19 -5.84
CA ASN A 120 24.29 -3.68 -4.50
C ASN A 120 23.74 -2.72 -3.43
N LEU A 121 23.21 -3.26 -2.32
CA LEU A 121 22.65 -2.44 -1.27
C LEU A 121 23.77 -1.91 -0.35
N LYS A 122 24.00 -0.60 -0.37
CA LYS A 122 24.99 0.08 0.48
C LYS A 122 24.33 0.99 1.51
N GLN A 123 24.95 1.09 2.69
CA GLN A 123 24.51 1.99 3.75
C GLN A 123 24.62 3.45 3.29
N HIS A 124 23.52 4.20 3.31
CA HIS A 124 23.46 5.58 2.86
C HIS A 124 23.53 6.58 4.02
N LYS A 125 22.82 6.30 5.12
CA LYS A 125 22.88 7.09 6.37
C LYS A 125 23.40 6.26 7.53
N ASN A 126 24.01 6.91 8.52
CA ASN A 126 24.42 6.22 9.73
C ASN A 126 23.20 5.75 10.51
N GLN A 127 23.25 4.51 10.98
CA GLN A 127 22.33 3.98 11.97
C GLN A 127 22.95 4.15 13.36
N ASP A 128 22.07 4.27 14.35
CA ASP A 128 22.37 4.43 15.77
C ASP A 128 21.25 3.81 16.62
N GLU A 129 21.31 4.01 17.95
CA GLU A 129 20.34 3.44 18.89
C GLU A 129 18.92 3.97 18.71
N ASN A 130 18.78 5.16 18.12
CA ASN A 130 17.50 5.83 17.89
C ASN A 130 16.92 5.50 16.51
N THR A 131 17.65 4.74 15.70
CA THR A 131 17.16 4.25 14.41
C THR A 131 15.97 3.32 14.67
N ARG A 132 14.80 3.63 14.09
CA ARG A 132 13.52 2.97 14.40
C ARG A 132 13.57 1.44 14.40
N VAL A 133 14.29 0.84 13.44
CA VAL A 133 14.43 -0.63 13.35
C VAL A 133 15.28 -1.18 14.50
N VAL A 134 16.39 -0.49 14.81
CA VAL A 134 17.30 -0.86 15.90
C VAL A 134 16.59 -0.75 17.25
N GLU A 135 15.90 0.37 17.49
CA GLU A 135 15.04 0.56 18.68
C GLU A 135 14.07 -0.62 18.79
N SER A 136 13.38 -0.97 17.69
CA SER A 136 12.37 -2.03 17.74
C SER A 136 12.90 -3.43 18.03
N LEU A 137 14.12 -3.75 17.56
CA LEU A 137 14.76 -5.04 17.83
C LEU A 137 15.23 -5.12 19.28
N ARG A 138 15.77 -4.02 19.81
CA ARG A 138 16.21 -3.92 21.21
C ARG A 138 15.02 -3.98 22.18
N GLU A 139 13.90 -3.34 21.85
CA GLU A 139 12.69 -3.43 22.67
C GLU A 139 12.08 -4.84 22.62
N SER A 140 12.03 -5.50 21.45
CA SER A 140 11.62 -6.91 21.37
C SER A 140 12.54 -7.82 22.20
N MET A 141 13.86 -7.57 22.16
CA MET A 141 14.84 -8.29 22.99
C MET A 141 14.57 -8.12 24.48
N GLN A 142 14.36 -6.88 24.95
CA GLN A 142 14.17 -6.56 26.37
C GLN A 142 12.81 -7.03 26.91
N SER A 143 11.78 -7.00 26.07
CA SER A 143 10.42 -7.40 26.45
C SER A 143 10.16 -8.91 26.35
N GLY A 144 11.12 -9.70 25.86
CA GLY A 144 10.93 -11.14 25.62
C GLY A 144 9.96 -11.43 24.47
N LEU A 145 9.87 -10.54 23.48
CA LEU A 145 9.00 -10.79 22.32
C LEU A 145 9.73 -11.62 21.26
N ALA A 146 9.17 -12.77 20.91
CA ALA A 146 9.66 -13.58 19.80
C ALA A 146 9.39 -12.90 18.44
N VAL A 147 10.35 -13.03 17.52
CA VAL A 147 10.32 -12.46 16.17
C VAL A 147 10.22 -13.60 15.15
N GLY A 148 9.24 -13.51 14.25
CA GLY A 148 9.06 -14.52 13.20
C GLY A 148 9.99 -14.23 12.02
N LEU A 149 10.73 -15.23 11.56
CA LEU A 149 11.65 -15.07 10.44
C LEU A 149 11.09 -15.68 9.15
N ILE A 150 11.34 -15.02 8.03
CA ILE A 150 10.99 -15.46 6.68
C ILE A 150 12.27 -15.43 5.84
N ILE A 151 12.52 -16.46 5.04
CA ILE A 151 13.65 -16.52 4.11
C ILE A 151 13.17 -16.63 2.66
N GLY A 152 13.70 -15.77 1.79
CA GLY A 152 13.43 -15.76 0.37
C GLY A 152 14.44 -16.57 -0.43
N ASN A 153 14.02 -17.16 -1.55
CA ASN A 153 14.90 -17.97 -2.43
C ASN A 153 16.04 -17.21 -3.14
N LYS A 154 16.10 -15.88 -2.97
CA LYS A 154 17.21 -15.04 -3.41
C LYS A 154 18.32 -14.95 -2.36
N ASN A 155 18.10 -15.49 -1.16
CA ASN A 155 19.14 -15.59 -0.15
C ASN A 155 20.17 -16.65 -0.55
N THR A 156 21.45 -16.27 -0.57
CA THR A 156 22.56 -17.15 -0.92
C THR A 156 23.33 -17.65 0.30
N THR A 157 23.09 -17.06 1.48
CA THR A 157 23.81 -17.31 2.73
C THR A 157 23.56 -18.70 3.29
N VAL A 158 22.31 -19.17 3.25
CA VAL A 158 21.95 -20.51 3.76
C VAL A 158 22.58 -21.65 2.94
N ARG A 159 23.01 -21.39 1.69
CA ARG A 159 23.62 -22.37 0.78
C ARG A 159 22.80 -23.67 0.63
N ARG A 160 21.47 -23.54 0.64
CA ARG A 160 20.50 -24.61 0.38
C ARG A 160 19.51 -24.16 -0.68
N LYS A 161 19.00 -25.10 -1.45
CA LYS A 161 17.89 -24.82 -2.37
C LYS A 161 16.59 -24.65 -1.58
N LEU A 162 16.08 -23.42 -1.54
CA LEU A 162 14.82 -23.10 -0.88
C LEU A 162 13.62 -23.43 -1.78
N PRO A 163 12.55 -24.07 -1.26
CA PRO A 163 11.48 -24.64 -2.07
C PRO A 163 10.56 -23.59 -2.71
N HIS A 164 10.35 -22.44 -2.07
CA HIS A 164 9.44 -21.40 -2.53
C HIS A 164 10.09 -20.01 -2.56
N ARG A 165 9.44 -19.05 -3.22
CA ARG A 165 9.91 -17.66 -3.32
C ARG A 165 10.13 -17.02 -1.94
N TYR A 166 9.19 -17.21 -1.02
CA TYR A 166 9.31 -16.86 0.39
C TYR A 166 8.85 -18.01 1.27
N ASN A 167 9.62 -18.31 2.33
CA ASN A 167 9.45 -19.48 3.18
C ASN A 167 9.45 -19.02 4.64
N VAL A 168 8.42 -19.34 5.41
CA VAL A 168 8.40 -19.08 6.86
C VAL A 168 9.43 -20.00 7.53
N MET A 169 10.28 -19.46 8.40
CA MET A 169 11.31 -20.23 9.11
C MET A 169 10.75 -20.78 10.44
N ALA A 170 10.84 -19.99 11.50
CA ALA A 170 10.42 -20.34 12.86
C ALA A 170 10.30 -19.05 13.70
N TRP A 171 10.05 -19.20 15.00
CA TRP A 171 10.17 -18.13 15.99
C TRP A 171 11.60 -18.04 16.51
N PHE A 172 12.10 -16.81 16.63
CA PHE A 172 13.43 -16.53 17.12
C PHE A 172 13.40 -15.48 18.24
N ARG A 173 14.35 -15.53 19.15
CA ARG A 173 14.71 -14.39 20.02
C ARG A 173 15.73 -13.51 19.34
N VAL A 174 15.72 -12.22 19.67
CA VAL A 174 16.86 -11.33 19.43
C VAL A 174 17.89 -11.59 20.53
N VAL A 175 19.12 -11.95 20.14
CA VAL A 175 20.22 -12.21 21.08
C VAL A 175 21.08 -10.96 21.26
N ASP A 176 21.40 -10.26 20.17
CA ASP A 176 22.18 -9.02 20.22
C ASP A 176 21.91 -8.11 19.02
N VAL A 177 22.13 -6.81 19.22
CA VAL A 177 22.05 -5.76 18.19
C VAL A 177 23.22 -4.78 18.36
N TRP A 178 24.19 -4.87 17.44
CA TRP A 178 25.43 -4.09 17.49
C TRP A 178 25.64 -3.26 16.20
N PHE A 179 26.65 -2.38 16.22
CA PHE A 179 26.98 -1.53 15.09
C PHE A 179 28.32 -1.90 14.46
N GLU A 180 28.40 -1.73 13.14
CA GLU A 180 29.57 -1.96 12.31
C GLU A 180 29.92 -0.72 11.49
N LYS A 181 31.21 -0.51 11.26
CA LYS A 181 31.66 0.46 10.26
C LYS A 181 31.71 -0.21 8.90
N THR A 182 30.87 0.26 8.00
CA THR A 182 30.77 -0.24 6.62
C THR A 182 31.89 0.29 5.74
N SER A 183 32.08 -0.31 4.56
CA SER A 183 33.18 0.02 3.63
C SER A 183 33.18 1.48 3.14
N ASN A 184 32.03 2.17 3.17
CA ASN A 184 31.93 3.59 2.83
C ASN A 184 32.00 4.51 4.06
N ASN A 185 32.58 4.04 5.17
CA ASN A 185 32.72 4.74 6.44
C ASN A 185 31.39 5.17 7.09
N LYS A 186 30.26 4.58 6.69
CA LYS A 186 28.97 4.73 7.40
C LYS A 186 28.83 3.69 8.49
N VAL A 187 27.94 3.97 9.44
CA VAL A 187 27.58 3.03 10.51
C VAL A 187 26.32 2.27 10.11
N GLY A 188 26.38 0.95 10.12
CA GLY A 188 25.22 0.07 9.93
C GLY A 188 25.04 -0.85 11.13
N ALA A 189 23.82 -1.25 11.43
CA ALA A 189 23.51 -2.17 12.51
C ALA A 189 23.42 -3.61 12.03
N ARG A 190 23.75 -4.54 12.92
CA ARG A 190 23.59 -5.99 12.81
C ARG A 190 22.63 -6.48 13.86
N VAL A 191 22.00 -7.60 13.56
CA VAL A 191 21.19 -8.33 14.52
C VAL A 191 21.57 -9.80 14.47
N ARG A 192 21.62 -10.40 15.65
CA ARG A 192 21.72 -11.85 15.84
C ARG A 192 20.40 -12.37 16.39
N PHE A 193 19.86 -13.36 15.72
CA PHE A 193 18.70 -14.13 16.15
C PHE A 193 19.12 -15.55 16.54
N GLN A 194 18.38 -16.13 17.47
CA GLN A 194 18.47 -17.55 17.83
C GLN A 194 17.08 -18.17 17.81
N LYS A 195 16.96 -19.33 17.16
CA LYS A 195 15.74 -20.14 17.12
C LYS A 195 15.32 -20.52 18.54
N LEU A 196 14.02 -20.45 18.85
CA LEU A 196 13.52 -20.76 20.19
C LEU A 196 13.47 -22.27 20.46
N ASP A 197 12.99 -23.03 19.50
CA ASP A 197 12.81 -24.48 19.53
C ASP A 197 14.11 -25.19 19.08
N LEU A 198 15.15 -25.12 19.92
CA LEU A 198 16.47 -25.70 19.61
C LEU A 198 16.46 -27.23 19.47
N GLU A 199 15.51 -27.94 20.09
CA GLU A 199 15.40 -29.40 20.00
C GLU A 199 14.67 -29.87 18.74
N GLU A 200 13.96 -28.96 18.05
CA GLU A 200 13.30 -29.27 16.80
C GLU A 200 14.28 -29.06 15.63
N PRO A 201 14.40 -30.00 14.68
CA PRO A 201 15.24 -29.81 13.52
C PRO A 201 14.70 -28.69 12.64
N SER A 202 15.59 -27.84 12.13
CA SER A 202 15.21 -26.80 11.18
C SER A 202 14.94 -27.39 9.81
N TRP A 203 13.80 -27.02 9.20
CA TRP A 203 13.46 -27.52 7.87
C TRP A 203 14.47 -27.07 6.79
N TRP A 204 15.17 -25.96 7.03
CA TRP A 204 16.22 -25.43 6.17
C TRP A 204 17.61 -26.05 6.43
N ALA A 205 17.73 -26.98 7.37
CA ALA A 205 18.97 -27.74 7.56
C ALA A 205 19.31 -28.57 6.31
N GLY A 206 20.55 -29.04 6.21
CA GLY A 206 20.96 -29.94 5.12
C GLY A 206 20.17 -31.25 5.13
N LYS A 207 19.70 -31.71 3.97
CA LYS A 207 19.01 -33.00 3.86
C LYS A 207 19.91 -34.13 4.37
N GLY A 208 19.39 -34.91 5.33
CA GLY A 208 20.14 -36.00 5.97
C GLY A 208 21.06 -35.55 7.12
N SER A 209 20.99 -34.28 7.55
CA SER A 209 21.66 -33.83 8.77
C SER A 209 21.12 -34.57 10.01
N GLU A 210 21.99 -34.74 11.00
CA GLU A 210 21.61 -35.32 12.29
C GLU A 210 20.57 -34.45 12.99
N ASP A 211 19.77 -35.07 13.86
CA ASP A 211 18.87 -34.33 14.73
C ASP A 211 19.66 -33.54 15.76
N PRO A 212 19.16 -32.34 16.13
CA PRO A 212 19.86 -31.51 17.07
C PRO A 212 19.76 -32.16 18.47
N LEU A 213 20.87 -32.20 19.21
CA LEU A 213 20.92 -32.91 20.50
C LEU A 213 19.86 -32.38 21.48
N PRO A 214 19.27 -33.21 22.35
CA PRO A 214 18.41 -32.71 23.42
C PRO A 214 19.14 -31.67 24.29
N LEU A 215 18.44 -30.63 24.76
CA LEU A 215 19.04 -29.52 25.52
C LEU A 215 19.80 -29.99 26.76
N GLY A 216 19.30 -31.03 27.44
CA GLY A 216 19.96 -31.64 28.59
C GLY A 216 21.31 -32.30 28.27
N GLN A 217 21.61 -32.55 27.01
CA GLN A 217 22.87 -33.12 26.52
C GLN A 217 23.82 -32.06 25.93
N ARG A 218 23.37 -30.79 25.83
CA ARG A 218 24.17 -29.71 25.25
C ARG A 218 24.97 -28.97 26.31
N THR A 219 26.23 -28.68 25.97
CA THR A 219 27.02 -27.70 26.72
C THR A 219 26.86 -26.33 26.05
N LEU A 220 26.01 -25.49 26.64
CA LEU A 220 25.77 -24.13 26.13
C LEU A 220 26.90 -23.19 26.60
N ILE A 221 27.60 -22.61 25.64
CA ILE A 221 28.69 -21.66 25.88
C ILE A 221 28.16 -20.25 25.64
N ASN A 222 28.49 -19.32 26.51
CA ASN A 222 28.18 -17.90 26.31
C ASN A 222 29.31 -17.21 25.56
N SER A 223 28.97 -16.32 24.62
CA SER A 223 29.99 -15.49 23.98
C SER A 223 30.64 -14.57 25.02
N PRO A 224 31.99 -14.51 25.10
CA PRO A 224 32.69 -13.56 25.95
C PRO A 224 32.26 -12.12 25.63
N SER A 225 32.22 -11.26 26.65
CA SER A 225 31.96 -9.83 26.50
C SER A 225 32.92 -9.01 27.35
N GLU A 226 33.32 -7.84 26.87
CA GLU A 226 34.08 -6.86 27.67
C GLU A 226 33.31 -5.53 27.75
N THR A 227 33.49 -4.80 28.87
CA THR A 227 32.90 -3.47 29.08
C THR A 227 33.87 -2.39 28.61
N CYS A 228 33.38 -1.51 27.72
CA CYS A 228 34.18 -0.40 27.24
C CYS A 228 34.44 0.63 28.35
N ARG A 229 35.71 0.95 28.61
CA ARG A 229 36.11 1.91 29.65
C ARG A 229 35.72 3.37 29.38
N ILE A 230 35.32 3.70 28.14
CA ILE A 230 34.97 5.08 27.75
C ILE A 230 33.46 5.29 27.81
N CYS A 231 32.65 4.44 27.17
CA CYS A 231 31.20 4.59 27.20
C CYS A 231 30.51 3.77 28.30
N GLY A 232 31.22 2.89 29.01
CA GLY A 232 30.67 2.05 30.08
C GLY A 232 29.75 0.92 29.60
N LYS A 233 29.50 0.81 28.29
CA LYS A 233 28.61 -0.22 27.71
C LYS A 233 29.39 -1.50 27.38
N SER A 234 28.71 -2.64 27.51
CA SER A 234 29.24 -3.95 27.13
C SER A 234 29.20 -4.17 25.61
N SER A 235 30.11 -4.98 25.08
CA SER A 235 30.07 -5.51 23.70
C SER A 235 30.59 -6.94 23.70
N MET A 236 29.97 -7.82 22.91
CA MET A 236 30.43 -9.20 22.74
C MET A 236 31.76 -9.24 21.96
N LEU A 237 32.56 -10.29 22.19
CA LEU A 237 33.71 -10.64 21.35
C LEU A 237 33.20 -11.24 20.03
N THR A 238 32.72 -10.37 19.13
CA THR A 238 32.05 -10.77 17.88
C THR A 238 33.04 -11.27 16.81
N TYR A 239 34.27 -10.76 16.77
CA TYR A 239 35.22 -11.02 15.68
C TYR A 239 36.51 -11.69 16.18
N ASP A 240 37.09 -12.54 15.32
CA ASP A 240 38.35 -13.22 15.60
C ASP A 240 39.55 -12.28 15.76
N SER A 241 39.51 -11.11 15.12
CA SER A 241 40.57 -10.10 15.24
C SER A 241 40.70 -9.50 16.65
N GLY A 242 39.72 -9.74 17.52
CA GLY A 242 39.72 -9.31 18.91
C GLY A 242 38.54 -8.40 19.28
N TRP A 243 38.46 -8.08 20.58
CA TRP A 243 37.36 -7.28 21.12
C TRP A 243 37.44 -5.81 20.67
N MET A 244 36.28 -5.24 20.33
CA MET A 244 36.08 -3.84 19.99
C MET A 244 34.83 -3.29 20.68
N CYS A 245 34.78 -1.98 20.94
CA CYS A 245 33.53 -1.35 21.33
C CYS A 245 32.60 -1.26 20.11
N LEU A 246 31.41 -1.84 20.20
CA LEU A 246 30.43 -1.89 19.10
C LEU A 246 29.30 -0.87 19.27
N GLN A 247 29.56 0.19 20.03
CA GLN A 247 28.61 1.26 20.33
C GLN A 247 28.86 2.46 19.43
N ALA A 248 27.96 2.76 18.50
CA ALA A 248 28.14 3.78 17.46
C ALA A 248 28.55 5.17 17.98
N GLY A 249 28.05 5.57 19.15
CA GLY A 249 28.36 6.87 19.76
C GLY A 249 29.64 6.92 20.60
N CYS A 250 30.41 5.83 20.68
CA CYS A 250 31.62 5.77 21.50
C CYS A 250 32.86 6.23 20.73
N GLU A 251 33.77 6.96 21.40
CA GLU A 251 35.06 7.35 20.81
C GLU A 251 35.97 6.16 20.47
N ARG A 252 35.80 5.01 21.16
CA ARG A 252 36.50 3.76 20.83
C ARG A 252 35.71 2.84 19.92
N PHE A 253 34.63 3.34 19.31
CA PHE A 253 33.84 2.56 18.36
C PHE A 253 34.73 2.03 17.23
N TRP A 254 34.62 0.72 16.96
CA TRP A 254 35.30 0.07 15.84
C TRP A 254 36.84 0.15 15.89
N THR A 255 37.41 0.16 17.10
CA THR A 255 38.86 0.26 17.34
C THR A 255 39.35 -0.93 18.18
N LEU A 256 40.37 -1.63 17.69
CA LEU A 256 41.07 -2.71 18.38
C LEU A 256 42.15 -2.16 19.34
N LYS A 257 42.63 -3.01 20.25
CA LYS A 257 43.82 -2.68 21.08
C LYS A 257 45.06 -2.40 20.22
N SER A 258 45.18 -3.07 19.08
CA SER A 258 46.27 -2.93 18.10
C SER A 258 46.12 -1.78 17.10
N GLY A 259 45.00 -1.04 17.14
CA GLY A 259 44.72 0.09 16.24
C GLY A 259 43.39 -0.06 15.50
N ASN A 260 43.38 0.28 14.21
CA ASN A 260 42.16 0.23 13.39
C ASN A 260 41.72 -1.22 13.13
N ALA A 261 40.41 -1.43 13.01
CA ALA A 261 39.86 -2.71 12.58
C ALA A 261 40.35 -3.07 11.16
N PRO A 262 40.68 -4.34 10.89
CA PRO A 262 41.04 -4.80 9.54
C PRO A 262 39.85 -4.68 8.58
N SER A 263 40.13 -4.60 7.28
CA SER A 263 39.09 -4.54 6.23
C SER A 263 38.36 -5.86 6.04
N ASN A 264 39.02 -6.98 6.33
CA ASN A 264 38.47 -8.33 6.22
C ASN A 264 38.31 -8.90 7.62
N LEU A 265 37.07 -8.93 8.11
CA LEU A 265 36.71 -9.49 9.41
C LEU A 265 36.12 -10.90 9.24
N ALA A 266 36.28 -11.73 10.26
CA ALA A 266 35.60 -13.02 10.39
C ALA A 266 34.97 -13.09 11.79
N TYR A 267 33.84 -13.78 11.90
CA TYR A 267 33.19 -13.97 13.20
C TYR A 267 34.01 -14.91 14.07
N ASN A 268 34.01 -14.62 15.37
CA ASN A 268 34.64 -15.51 16.33
C ASN A 268 33.88 -16.84 16.44
N ALA A 269 34.62 -17.95 16.45
CA ALA A 269 34.01 -19.29 16.53
C ALA A 269 33.13 -19.45 17.78
N VAL A 270 33.60 -19.02 18.96
CA VAL A 270 32.80 -19.08 20.20
C VAL A 270 31.57 -18.18 20.11
N PHE A 271 31.67 -17.04 19.43
CA PHE A 271 30.51 -16.22 19.14
C PHE A 271 29.51 -16.99 18.27
N LEU A 272 29.91 -17.59 17.15
CA LEU A 272 28.98 -18.35 16.31
C LEU A 272 28.36 -19.55 17.04
N ASP A 273 29.16 -20.29 17.81
CA ASP A 273 28.74 -21.50 18.52
C ASP A 273 27.91 -21.21 19.79
N SER A 274 27.93 -19.96 20.31
CA SER A 274 27.21 -19.65 21.54
C SER A 274 25.70 -19.80 21.38
N ARG A 275 25.04 -20.29 22.42
CA ARG A 275 23.58 -20.43 22.49
C ARG A 275 23.08 -19.96 23.84
N GLU A 276 22.12 -19.06 23.84
CA GLU A 276 21.39 -18.66 25.04
C GLU A 276 20.51 -19.82 25.53
N LYS A 277 20.36 -19.95 26.84
CA LYS A 277 19.44 -20.93 27.43
C LYS A 277 18.01 -20.64 27.00
N SER A 278 17.19 -21.70 26.94
CA SER A 278 15.74 -21.56 26.80
C SER A 278 15.19 -20.68 27.92
N ASP A 279 14.29 -19.79 27.53
CA ASP A 279 13.66 -18.84 28.43
C ASP A 279 12.17 -18.80 28.10
N ASP A 280 11.37 -19.40 28.97
CA ASP A 280 9.92 -19.50 28.80
C ASP A 280 9.22 -18.13 28.82
N GLN A 281 9.90 -17.07 29.26
CA GLN A 281 9.37 -15.71 29.17
C GLN A 281 9.43 -15.15 27.75
N ILE A 282 10.22 -15.77 26.85
CA ILE A 282 10.27 -15.37 25.45
C ILE A 282 9.16 -16.04 24.67
N GLN A 283 8.11 -15.27 24.36
CA GLN A 283 6.91 -15.81 23.74
C GLN A 283 6.50 -15.02 22.49
N PRO A 284 5.96 -15.68 21.45
CA PRO A 284 5.35 -15.00 20.34
C PRO A 284 3.98 -14.44 20.73
N LYS A 285 3.63 -13.29 20.16
CA LYS A 285 2.28 -12.71 20.31
C LYS A 285 1.22 -13.47 19.49
N PHE A 286 1.64 -14.17 18.44
CA PHE A 286 0.76 -14.80 17.46
C PHE A 286 1.22 -16.23 17.18
N SER A 287 0.34 -17.06 16.62
CA SER A 287 0.75 -18.35 16.03
C SER A 287 1.68 -18.11 14.84
N LEU A 288 2.66 -18.99 14.64
CA LEU A 288 3.58 -18.92 13.48
C LEU A 288 2.79 -19.00 12.17
N VAL A 289 1.84 -19.94 12.12
CA VAL A 289 0.88 -20.12 11.03
C VAL A 289 -0.53 -20.01 11.63
N PRO A 290 -1.27 -18.92 11.36
CA PRO A 290 -2.62 -18.73 11.91
C PRO A 290 -3.65 -19.60 11.18
N ASN A 291 -4.63 -20.14 11.93
CA ASN A 291 -5.77 -20.86 11.37
C ASN A 291 -7.01 -19.97 11.32
N LEU A 292 -6.94 -18.91 10.50
CA LEU A 292 -8.03 -17.95 10.36
C LEU A 292 -9.36 -18.60 9.93
N LEU A 293 -9.31 -19.71 9.18
CA LEU A 293 -10.52 -20.40 8.74
C LEU A 293 -11.33 -20.99 9.89
N ALA A 294 -10.64 -21.54 10.89
CA ALA A 294 -11.29 -22.01 12.11
C ALA A 294 -11.92 -20.84 12.87
N ASP A 295 -11.17 -19.75 13.06
CA ASP A 295 -11.65 -18.55 13.78
C ASP A 295 -12.91 -17.94 13.11
N LEU A 296 -12.94 -17.88 11.78
CA LEU A 296 -14.09 -17.36 11.03
C LEU A 296 -15.33 -18.24 11.13
N SER A 297 -15.17 -19.54 11.37
CA SER A 297 -16.29 -20.49 11.45
C SER A 297 -17.11 -20.33 12.73
N GLU A 298 -16.58 -19.64 13.74
CA GLU A 298 -17.26 -19.38 15.02
C GLU A 298 -18.31 -18.27 14.95
N TYR A 299 -18.30 -17.43 13.90
CA TYR A 299 -19.16 -16.22 13.81
C TYR A 299 -20.03 -16.21 12.53
N PRO A 300 -21.37 -16.14 12.65
CA PRO A 300 -22.26 -16.13 11.48
C PRO A 300 -22.11 -14.94 10.51
N ASP A 301 -21.66 -13.76 10.98
CA ASP A 301 -21.44 -12.56 10.17
C ASP A 301 -19.95 -12.24 9.91
N ALA A 302 -19.09 -13.25 10.08
CA ALA A 302 -17.64 -13.13 9.89
C ALA A 302 -17.24 -12.49 8.56
N SER A 303 -18.01 -12.73 7.48
CA SER A 303 -17.65 -12.37 6.12
C SER A 303 -17.52 -10.86 5.85
N THR A 304 -18.18 -10.02 6.65
CA THR A 304 -18.10 -8.56 6.56
C THR A 304 -17.15 -7.90 7.55
N HIS A 305 -16.65 -8.67 8.53
CA HIS A 305 -15.70 -8.15 9.50
C HIS A 305 -14.33 -7.93 8.90
N ARG A 306 -13.60 -6.97 9.45
CA ARG A 306 -12.25 -6.62 8.99
C ARG A 306 -11.27 -7.79 8.96
N VAL A 307 -11.45 -8.76 9.86
CA VAL A 307 -10.58 -9.95 9.91
C VAL A 307 -10.77 -10.84 8.67
N ALA A 308 -11.96 -10.91 8.09
CA ALA A 308 -12.22 -11.73 6.91
C ALA A 308 -11.60 -11.18 5.63
N TRP A 309 -11.05 -9.96 5.62
CA TRP A 309 -10.30 -9.45 4.46
C TRP A 309 -8.91 -10.03 4.34
N ARG A 310 -8.44 -10.64 5.44
CA ARG A 310 -7.10 -11.19 5.52
C ARG A 310 -6.96 -12.38 4.59
N GLY A 311 -5.71 -12.65 4.26
CA GLY A 311 -5.34 -13.88 3.62
C GLY A 311 -5.44 -15.05 4.59
N VAL A 312 -5.37 -16.25 4.03
CA VAL A 312 -5.38 -17.51 4.77
C VAL A 312 -4.16 -18.32 4.35
N VAL A 313 -3.74 -19.27 5.18
CA VAL A 313 -2.77 -20.29 4.78
C VAL A 313 -3.56 -21.49 4.27
N CYS A 314 -3.21 -21.98 3.08
CA CYS A 314 -3.89 -23.08 2.43
C CYS A 314 -3.75 -24.36 3.27
N PRO A 315 -4.84 -24.99 3.72
CA PRO A 315 -4.75 -26.19 4.55
C PRO A 315 -4.27 -27.44 3.80
N LYS A 316 -4.06 -27.36 2.47
CA LYS A 316 -3.60 -28.48 1.64
C LYS A 316 -2.14 -28.37 1.22
N CYS A 317 -1.60 -27.15 1.12
CA CYS A 317 -0.27 -26.94 0.57
C CYS A 317 0.50 -25.82 1.27
N ASP A 318 -0.02 -25.25 2.34
CA ASP A 318 0.65 -24.24 3.19
C ASP A 318 1.00 -22.91 2.50
N LYS A 319 0.45 -22.68 1.31
CA LYS A 319 0.55 -21.41 0.60
C LYS A 319 -0.25 -20.32 1.31
N CYS A 320 0.36 -19.17 1.55
CA CYS A 320 -0.34 -17.94 1.92
C CYS A 320 -1.14 -17.40 0.72
N ILE A 321 -2.44 -17.23 0.90
CA ILE A 321 -3.40 -16.83 -0.14
C ILE A 321 -4.06 -15.52 0.28
N SER A 322 -4.04 -14.50 -0.58
CA SER A 322 -4.83 -13.29 -0.36
C SER A 322 -6.31 -13.50 -0.70
N ARG A 323 -7.22 -12.83 0.02
CA ARG A 323 -8.62 -12.73 -0.42
C ARG A 323 -8.71 -11.75 -1.59
N THR A 324 -8.76 -12.26 -2.82
CA THR A 324 -8.94 -11.45 -4.04
C THR A 324 -10.41 -11.40 -4.46
N ARG A 325 -11.19 -12.45 -4.23
CA ARG A 325 -12.61 -12.56 -4.64
C ARG A 325 -13.56 -12.13 -3.53
N TRP A 326 -14.72 -11.57 -3.92
CA TRP A 326 -15.74 -11.04 -3.00
C TRP A 326 -16.08 -11.97 -1.84
N ASN A 327 -16.30 -13.25 -2.09
CA ASN A 327 -16.80 -14.21 -1.10
C ASN A 327 -15.90 -15.45 -0.95
N ARG A 328 -14.69 -15.49 -1.53
CA ARG A 328 -13.90 -16.72 -1.53
C ARG A 328 -12.39 -16.50 -1.56
N TRP A 329 -11.67 -17.51 -1.10
CA TRP A 329 -10.23 -17.69 -1.33
C TRP A 329 -10.01 -18.80 -2.35
N VAL A 330 -9.04 -18.61 -3.23
CA VAL A 330 -8.64 -19.58 -4.26
C VAL A 330 -7.12 -19.71 -4.19
N CYS A 331 -6.60 -20.91 -3.98
CA CYS A 331 -5.17 -21.12 -3.73
C CYS A 331 -4.29 -20.73 -4.93
N ASN A 332 -4.74 -21.10 -6.12
CA ASN A 332 -4.11 -20.74 -7.39
C ASN A 332 -5.19 -20.11 -8.26
N ASP A 333 -5.45 -18.83 -8.04
CA ASP A 333 -6.41 -18.09 -8.86
C ASP A 333 -5.76 -17.77 -10.22
N PRO A 334 -6.32 -18.26 -11.35
CA PRO A 334 -5.76 -17.95 -12.66
C PRO A 334 -5.70 -16.45 -12.96
N SER A 335 -6.53 -15.63 -12.30
CA SER A 335 -6.49 -14.17 -12.45
C SER A 335 -5.31 -13.49 -11.76
N ASP A 336 -4.56 -14.21 -10.93
CA ASP A 336 -3.38 -13.66 -10.23
C ASP A 336 -2.09 -13.84 -11.05
N ASN A 337 -2.14 -14.56 -12.18
CA ASN A 337 -1.00 -14.87 -13.06
C ASN A 337 -0.65 -13.75 -14.06
N HIS A 338 -0.62 -12.49 -13.63
CA HIS A 338 -0.27 -11.39 -14.54
C HIS A 338 1.23 -11.15 -14.71
N ASN A 339 2.11 -11.73 -13.87
CA ASN A 339 3.55 -11.43 -13.94
C ASN A 339 4.47 -12.52 -13.33
N ASN A 340 4.42 -13.78 -13.76
CA ASN A 340 5.61 -14.64 -13.77
C ASN A 340 5.39 -15.93 -14.57
N SER A 341 5.91 -15.91 -15.79
CA SER A 341 6.37 -17.11 -16.49
C SER A 341 7.48 -17.79 -15.67
N HIS A 342 7.41 -19.12 -15.57
CA HIS A 342 8.42 -20.03 -15.01
C HIS A 342 8.37 -20.30 -13.50
N GLN A 343 7.25 -20.80 -13.00
CA GLN A 343 7.22 -21.86 -11.97
C GLN A 343 5.85 -22.54 -12.04
N ASN A 344 5.84 -23.88 -11.91
CA ASN A 344 4.69 -24.75 -12.17
C ASN A 344 3.34 -24.13 -11.76
N PRO A 345 2.30 -24.16 -12.62
CA PRO A 345 0.96 -23.82 -12.18
C PRO A 345 0.65 -24.69 -10.96
N GLY A 346 0.46 -24.04 -9.80
CA GLY A 346 0.24 -24.76 -8.56
C GLY A 346 -0.93 -25.74 -8.75
N THR A 347 -0.68 -27.02 -8.53
CA THR A 347 -1.67 -28.10 -8.71
C THR A 347 -2.78 -28.07 -7.66
N CYS A 348 -2.62 -27.25 -6.62
CA CYS A 348 -3.59 -27.13 -5.54
C CYS A 348 -4.86 -26.41 -6.03
N GLN A 349 -5.95 -27.17 -6.16
CA GLN A 349 -7.29 -26.67 -6.53
C GLN A 349 -8.12 -26.25 -5.31
N TRP A 350 -7.49 -26.06 -4.14
CA TRP A 350 -8.22 -25.68 -2.95
C TRP A 350 -8.84 -24.29 -3.13
N ALA A 351 -10.12 -24.19 -2.81
CA ALA A 351 -10.85 -22.96 -2.68
C ALA A 351 -11.84 -23.08 -1.52
N MET A 352 -12.15 -21.96 -0.89
CA MET A 352 -13.16 -21.88 0.16
C MET A 352 -14.05 -20.67 -0.08
N THR A 353 -15.35 -20.93 -0.13
CA THR A 353 -16.38 -19.89 -0.26
C THR A 353 -16.97 -19.62 1.12
N MET A 354 -17.01 -18.36 1.51
CA MET A 354 -17.74 -17.90 2.69
C MET A 354 -19.22 -17.73 2.37
N SER A 355 -20.06 -18.08 3.34
CA SER A 355 -21.45 -17.63 3.31
C SER A 355 -21.49 -16.10 3.42
N MET A 356 -22.23 -15.47 2.51
CA MET A 356 -22.51 -14.03 2.53
C MET A 356 -23.97 -13.86 2.93
N PRO A 357 -24.29 -13.61 4.21
CA PRO A 357 -25.67 -13.38 4.61
C PRO A 357 -26.19 -12.09 3.95
N VAL A 358 -27.47 -12.10 3.55
CA VAL A 358 -28.13 -10.89 3.06
C VAL A 358 -28.44 -9.99 4.26
N PHE A 359 -27.80 -8.83 4.30
CA PHE A 359 -28.02 -7.85 5.34
C PHE A 359 -29.29 -7.06 5.07
N SER A 360 -30.12 -6.94 6.11
CA SER A 360 -31.20 -5.96 6.10
C SER A 360 -30.62 -4.54 6.01
N ILE A 361 -31.33 -3.61 5.38
CA ILE A 361 -30.91 -2.21 5.38
C ILE A 361 -30.81 -1.65 6.81
N ARG A 362 -31.65 -2.14 7.75
CA ARG A 362 -31.60 -1.72 9.16
C ARG A 362 -30.28 -2.11 9.83
N SER A 363 -29.74 -3.29 9.54
CA SER A 363 -28.53 -3.81 10.18
C SER A 363 -27.23 -3.10 9.76
N VAL A 364 -27.29 -2.29 8.69
CA VAL A 364 -26.11 -1.59 8.16
C VAL A 364 -26.15 -0.07 8.38
N LEU A 365 -27.23 0.45 8.97
CA LEU A 365 -27.42 1.87 9.28
C LEU A 365 -27.25 2.12 10.79
N ALA A 366 -26.49 3.17 11.15
CA ALA A 366 -26.27 3.56 12.53
C ALA A 366 -27.43 4.40 13.12
N ASP A 367 -28.10 5.20 12.29
CA ASP A 367 -29.21 6.07 12.69
C ASP A 367 -30.38 5.29 13.27
N HIS A 368 -31.24 5.91 14.10
CA HIS A 368 -32.45 5.27 14.62
C HIS A 368 -33.55 5.07 13.56
N GLU A 369 -33.53 5.84 12.47
CA GLU A 369 -34.54 5.79 11.40
C GLU A 369 -33.93 5.41 10.05
N ILE A 370 -34.66 4.62 9.25
CA ILE A 370 -34.30 4.35 7.85
C ILE A 370 -34.81 5.50 6.99
N GLY A 371 -33.89 6.39 6.62
CA GLY A 371 -34.17 7.58 5.84
C GLY A 371 -34.89 8.64 6.68
N VAL A 372 -34.31 9.83 6.74
CA VAL A 372 -34.93 10.97 7.41
C VAL A 372 -35.77 11.77 6.43
N THR A 373 -36.77 12.50 6.95
CA THR A 373 -37.61 13.40 6.14
C THR A 373 -36.80 14.58 5.58
N LYS A 374 -35.79 15.03 6.32
CA LYS A 374 -34.86 16.11 5.92
C LYS A 374 -33.50 15.85 6.55
N ARG A 375 -32.42 15.97 5.77
CA ARG A 375 -31.04 15.83 6.26
C ARG A 375 -30.48 17.20 6.61
N GLY A 376 -29.70 17.25 7.70
CA GLY A 376 -28.89 18.42 8.03
C GLY A 376 -27.85 18.66 6.94
N ILE A 377 -27.58 19.93 6.63
CA ILE A 377 -26.50 20.30 5.72
C ILE A 377 -25.30 20.66 6.59
N ARG A 378 -24.16 20.00 6.36
CA ARG A 378 -22.90 20.45 6.96
C ARG A 378 -22.52 21.79 6.36
N THR A 379 -22.69 22.85 7.13
CA THR A 379 -22.20 24.18 6.82
C THR A 379 -21.20 24.59 7.90
N ASP A 380 -19.95 24.75 7.52
CA ASP A 380 -18.99 25.45 8.38
C ASP A 380 -19.20 26.96 8.17
N LYS A 381 -19.19 27.73 9.27
CA LYS A 381 -19.32 29.21 9.20
C LYS A 381 -18.18 29.82 8.39
N ASP A 382 -17.02 29.15 8.36
CA ASP A 382 -15.83 29.57 7.64
C ASP A 382 -15.65 28.82 6.30
N ALA A 383 -16.65 28.06 5.84
CA ALA A 383 -16.58 27.36 4.56
C ALA A 383 -16.46 28.34 3.39
N LEU A 384 -15.41 28.18 2.58
CA LEU A 384 -15.17 28.95 1.35
C LEU A 384 -16.30 28.78 0.32
N ILE A 385 -17.03 27.66 0.36
CA ILE A 385 -18.13 27.35 -0.55
C ILE A 385 -19.41 27.15 0.25
N GLN A 386 -20.38 28.04 0.03
CA GLN A 386 -21.69 27.95 0.66
C GLN A 386 -22.67 27.18 -0.24
N PRO A 387 -23.28 26.08 0.24
CA PRO A 387 -24.18 25.28 -0.58
C PRO A 387 -25.54 25.95 -0.77
N LYS A 388 -26.14 25.74 -1.96
CA LYS A 388 -27.54 26.08 -2.25
C LYS A 388 -28.41 24.83 -2.07
N CYS A 389 -29.53 24.94 -1.36
CA CYS A 389 -30.43 23.81 -1.11
C CYS A 389 -31.77 24.01 -1.81
N PHE A 390 -32.26 22.96 -2.47
CA PHE A 390 -33.56 22.88 -3.10
C PHE A 390 -34.27 21.58 -2.69
N PHE A 391 -35.60 21.59 -2.66
CA PHE A 391 -36.39 20.41 -2.29
C PHE A 391 -37.32 20.02 -3.43
N THR A 392 -37.30 18.74 -3.75
CA THR A 392 -38.31 18.08 -4.57
C THR A 392 -39.10 17.12 -3.68
N LYS A 393 -40.22 16.59 -4.18
CA LYS A 393 -40.96 15.54 -3.46
C LYS A 393 -40.09 14.31 -3.13
N PRO A 394 -39.18 13.83 -4.00
CA PRO A 394 -38.33 12.65 -3.73
C PRO A 394 -36.94 12.96 -3.12
N TYR A 395 -36.40 14.17 -3.29
CA TYR A 395 -35.02 14.50 -2.92
C TYR A 395 -34.86 15.89 -2.29
N GLN A 396 -33.98 15.97 -1.30
CA GLN A 396 -33.28 17.20 -0.95
C GLN A 396 -32.03 17.31 -1.83
N ILE A 397 -31.90 18.40 -2.60
CA ILE A 397 -30.82 18.62 -3.55
C ILE A 397 -29.93 19.74 -3.02
N VAL A 398 -28.65 19.45 -2.80
CA VAL A 398 -27.66 20.39 -2.29
C VAL A 398 -26.59 20.60 -3.34
N THR A 399 -26.42 21.84 -3.80
CA THR A 399 -25.46 22.21 -4.85
C THR A 399 -24.33 23.05 -4.28
N TYR A 400 -23.11 22.58 -4.47
CA TYR A 400 -21.87 23.29 -4.19
C TYR A 400 -21.33 23.83 -5.53
N ASP A 401 -21.35 25.15 -5.68
CA ASP A 401 -20.98 25.85 -6.91
C ASP A 401 -19.53 26.35 -6.77
N LEU A 402 -18.66 25.94 -7.69
CA LEU A 402 -17.25 26.33 -7.74
C LEU A 402 -16.96 27.30 -8.90
N GLY A 403 -17.99 27.96 -9.44
CA GLY A 403 -17.87 28.86 -10.58
C GLY A 403 -17.39 28.13 -11.84
N ASP A 404 -16.42 28.72 -12.56
CA ASP A 404 -15.89 28.18 -13.81
C ASP A 404 -15.20 26.82 -13.68
N ILE A 405 -14.90 26.39 -12.45
CA ILE A 405 -14.29 25.08 -12.18
C ILE A 405 -15.30 23.94 -12.37
N GLY A 406 -16.56 24.18 -12.00
CA GLY A 406 -17.61 23.18 -12.00
C GLY A 406 -18.50 23.23 -10.76
N LYS A 407 -19.23 22.14 -10.52
CA LYS A 407 -20.15 22.00 -9.39
C LYS A 407 -20.25 20.57 -8.89
N ILE A 408 -20.65 20.44 -7.62
CA ILE A 408 -20.98 19.16 -6.99
C ILE A 408 -22.43 19.23 -6.52
N VAL A 409 -23.25 18.26 -6.92
CA VAL A 409 -24.68 18.19 -6.59
C VAL A 409 -24.95 16.91 -5.82
N HIS A 410 -25.45 17.04 -4.59
CA HIS A 410 -25.81 15.93 -3.71
C HIS A 410 -27.34 15.80 -3.63
N PHE A 411 -27.85 14.68 -4.12
CA PHE A 411 -29.25 14.27 -4.04
C PHE A 411 -29.42 13.37 -2.83
N SER A 412 -29.99 13.92 -1.75
CA SER A 412 -30.34 13.18 -0.54
C SER A 412 -31.73 12.56 -0.68
N ALA A 413 -31.79 11.23 -0.72
CA ALA A 413 -33.05 10.49 -0.87
C ALA A 413 -33.85 10.49 0.43
N ASN A 414 -35.15 10.74 0.32
CA ASN A 414 -36.07 10.65 1.46
C ASN A 414 -36.69 9.25 1.59
N ARG A 415 -37.35 9.01 2.74
CA ARG A 415 -38.00 7.73 3.07
C ARG A 415 -38.99 7.24 2.00
N SER A 416 -39.73 8.20 1.43
CA SER A 416 -40.35 8.19 0.11
C SER A 416 -39.73 7.25 -0.91
N THR A 417 -38.66 7.80 -1.49
CA THR A 417 -37.85 7.27 -2.57
C THR A 417 -37.23 5.93 -2.21
N LEU A 418 -36.73 5.78 -0.97
CA LEU A 418 -36.07 4.54 -0.54
C LEU A 418 -36.95 3.30 -0.65
N LYS A 419 -38.24 3.42 -0.32
CA LYS A 419 -39.20 2.31 -0.20
C LYS A 419 -39.96 1.97 -1.48
N ARG A 420 -39.77 2.74 -2.55
CA ARG A 420 -40.53 2.52 -3.80
C ARG A 420 -40.20 1.16 -4.40
N PRO A 421 -41.11 0.57 -5.19
CA PRO A 421 -40.76 -0.57 -6.05
C PRO A 421 -39.53 -0.23 -6.90
N ASN A 422 -38.58 -1.16 -7.02
CA ASN A 422 -37.28 -0.95 -7.64
C ASN A 422 -36.45 0.20 -7.02
N GLY A 423 -36.80 0.60 -5.79
CA GLY A 423 -36.16 1.65 -5.02
C GLY A 423 -34.81 1.22 -4.42
N PRO A 424 -34.05 2.17 -3.85
CA PRO A 424 -32.77 1.89 -3.18
C PRO A 424 -32.78 0.71 -2.19
N ASN A 425 -33.86 0.53 -1.40
CA ASN A 425 -33.94 -0.59 -0.46
C ASN A 425 -33.91 -1.95 -1.15
N GLU A 426 -34.68 -2.09 -2.23
CA GLU A 426 -34.76 -3.33 -3.00
C GLU A 426 -33.49 -3.56 -3.81
N LEU A 427 -32.94 -2.50 -4.43
CA LEU A 427 -31.69 -2.58 -5.16
C LEU A 427 -30.52 -3.01 -4.25
N PHE A 428 -30.44 -2.50 -3.02
CA PHE A 428 -29.43 -2.93 -2.05
C PHE A 428 -29.57 -4.40 -1.65
N LYS A 429 -30.79 -4.92 -1.55
CA LYS A 429 -31.02 -6.34 -1.32
C LYS A 429 -30.52 -7.17 -2.51
N ARG A 430 -30.96 -6.82 -3.72
CA ARG A 430 -30.65 -7.55 -4.96
C ARG A 430 -29.14 -7.58 -5.26
N LEU A 431 -28.43 -6.47 -5.03
CA LEU A 431 -26.96 -6.40 -5.19
C LEU A 431 -26.19 -7.39 -4.30
N GLN A 432 -26.78 -7.82 -3.18
CA GLN A 432 -26.17 -8.84 -2.31
C GLN A 432 -26.43 -10.27 -2.80
N GLU A 433 -27.51 -10.47 -3.56
CA GLU A 433 -27.97 -11.78 -4.03
C GLU A 433 -27.35 -12.15 -5.39
N VAL A 434 -27.00 -11.15 -6.21
CA VAL A 434 -26.37 -11.34 -7.52
C VAL A 434 -24.85 -11.41 -7.41
N ASP A 435 -24.22 -12.33 -8.17
CA ASP A 435 -22.77 -12.35 -8.32
C ASP A 435 -22.31 -11.30 -9.34
N LEU A 436 -21.90 -10.14 -8.85
CA LEU A 436 -21.36 -9.06 -9.67
C LEU A 436 -19.97 -9.41 -10.25
N GLY A 437 -19.25 -10.38 -9.68
CA GLY A 437 -17.84 -10.64 -9.99
C GLY A 437 -16.86 -9.66 -9.32
N LEU A 438 -17.27 -9.07 -8.20
CA LEU A 438 -16.45 -8.15 -7.40
C LEU A 438 -15.11 -8.80 -6.98
N ARG A 439 -14.00 -8.10 -7.23
CA ARG A 439 -12.65 -8.55 -6.83
C ARG A 439 -11.74 -7.41 -6.42
N ARG A 440 -10.67 -7.73 -5.70
CA ARG A 440 -9.57 -6.82 -5.37
C ARG A 440 -8.50 -6.92 -6.44
N TYR A 441 -7.87 -5.80 -6.73
CA TYR A 441 -6.98 -5.66 -7.87
C TYR A 441 -5.60 -5.21 -7.47
N PRO A 442 -4.55 -5.58 -8.22
CA PRO A 442 -3.23 -5.03 -8.01
C PRO A 442 -3.20 -3.53 -8.34
N VAL A 443 -2.71 -2.73 -7.39
CA VAL A 443 -2.44 -1.31 -7.53
C VAL A 443 -1.09 -1.18 -8.23
N LYS A 444 -1.07 -0.63 -9.45
CA LYS A 444 0.16 -0.38 -10.20
C LYS A 444 0.91 0.81 -9.60
N GLY A 445 2.23 0.70 -9.42
CA GLY A 445 3.10 1.87 -9.50
C GLY A 445 4.02 2.27 -8.34
N GLN A 446 4.32 1.45 -7.31
CA GLN A 446 5.32 1.87 -6.28
C GLN A 446 6.28 0.78 -5.73
N SER A 447 6.12 -0.50 -6.05
CA SER A 447 7.03 -1.56 -5.60
C SER A 447 7.08 -2.74 -6.56
N ALA A 448 8.16 -3.53 -6.49
CA ALA A 448 8.31 -4.78 -7.23
C ALA A 448 7.30 -5.88 -6.82
N ASP A 449 6.64 -5.73 -5.66
CA ASP A 449 5.51 -6.56 -5.22
C ASP A 449 4.19 -5.77 -5.40
N GLU A 450 3.23 -6.37 -6.11
CA GLU A 450 1.91 -5.81 -6.41
C GLU A 450 1.02 -5.79 -5.15
N MET A 451 0.60 -4.60 -4.69
CA MET A 451 -0.33 -4.46 -3.56
C MET A 451 -1.78 -4.53 -4.04
N LEU A 452 -2.66 -5.27 -3.37
CA LEU A 452 -4.09 -5.24 -3.70
C LEU A 452 -4.82 -3.99 -3.17
N THR A 453 -5.84 -3.52 -3.90
CA THR A 453 -6.83 -2.54 -3.44
C THR A 453 -7.44 -2.96 -2.10
N ALA A 454 -7.90 -2.02 -1.28
CA ALA A 454 -8.66 -2.37 -0.08
C ALA A 454 -10.08 -2.85 -0.44
N HIS A 455 -10.76 -2.09 -1.29
CA HIS A 455 -12.12 -2.36 -1.77
C HIS A 455 -12.16 -3.41 -2.87
N PHE A 456 -13.35 -4.01 -3.05
CA PHE A 456 -13.65 -4.88 -4.18
C PHE A 456 -14.34 -4.07 -5.28
N ALA A 457 -13.99 -4.31 -6.53
CA ALA A 457 -14.57 -3.60 -7.67
C ALA A 457 -14.89 -4.54 -8.84
N VAL A 458 -15.74 -4.07 -9.74
CA VAL A 458 -15.96 -4.62 -11.08
C VAL A 458 -16.43 -3.49 -11.98
N ASN A 459 -15.97 -3.48 -13.23
CA ASN A 459 -16.37 -2.50 -14.22
C ASN A 459 -17.38 -3.10 -15.19
N PHE A 460 -18.41 -2.32 -15.54
CA PHE A 460 -19.35 -2.63 -16.61
C PHE A 460 -19.30 -1.51 -17.65
N GLY A 461 -19.47 -1.86 -18.92
CA GLY A 461 -19.43 -0.91 -20.02
C GLY A 461 -18.05 -0.76 -20.66
N MET A 462 -17.75 0.43 -21.15
CA MET A 462 -16.44 0.73 -21.74
C MET A 462 -15.32 0.50 -20.73
N PRO A 463 -14.18 -0.07 -21.16
CA PRO A 463 -13.04 -0.27 -20.27
C PRO A 463 -12.49 1.08 -19.83
N TYR A 464 -12.58 1.32 -18.53
CA TYR A 464 -12.02 2.50 -17.91
C TYR A 464 -10.74 2.14 -17.14
N LYS A 465 -9.61 2.70 -17.59
CA LYS A 465 -8.33 2.59 -16.89
C LYS A 465 -8.16 3.78 -15.94
N TYR A 466 -8.76 3.71 -14.76
CA TYR A 466 -8.23 4.49 -13.63
C TYR A 466 -6.92 3.83 -13.15
N VAL A 467 -6.27 4.36 -12.11
CA VAL A 467 -4.96 3.92 -11.55
C VAL A 467 -4.79 2.38 -11.41
N ILE A 468 -5.89 1.61 -11.44
CA ILE A 468 -5.94 0.14 -11.44
C ILE A 468 -6.62 -0.36 -12.74
N SER A 469 -6.03 -1.37 -13.40
CA SER A 469 -6.68 -2.06 -14.53
C SER A 469 -7.76 -2.99 -14.00
N VAL A 470 -9.02 -2.63 -14.18
CA VAL A 470 -10.18 -3.44 -13.79
C VAL A 470 -10.71 -4.17 -15.03
N ASP A 471 -10.80 -5.51 -15.04
CA ASP A 471 -11.49 -6.20 -16.15
C ASP A 471 -12.91 -5.64 -16.27
N SER A 472 -13.27 -5.27 -17.50
CA SER A 472 -14.59 -4.75 -17.83
C SER A 472 -15.43 -5.85 -18.45
N LYS A 473 -16.68 -5.94 -18.00
CA LYS A 473 -17.74 -6.68 -18.69
C LYS A 473 -18.53 -5.72 -19.57
N GLY A 474 -19.05 -6.18 -20.70
CA GLY A 474 -19.98 -5.35 -21.47
C GLY A 474 -21.29 -5.11 -20.71
N PHE A 475 -22.05 -4.08 -21.09
CA PHE A 475 -23.39 -3.87 -20.50
C PHE A 475 -24.39 -4.96 -20.89
N ASP A 476 -24.14 -5.69 -21.97
CA ASP A 476 -24.86 -6.90 -22.36
C ASP A 476 -24.68 -8.05 -21.36
N GLU A 477 -23.57 -8.07 -20.62
CA GLU A 477 -23.31 -9.01 -19.52
C GLU A 477 -23.69 -8.43 -18.14
N ALA A 478 -24.14 -7.17 -18.07
CA ALA A 478 -24.46 -6.53 -16.80
C ALA A 478 -25.78 -7.06 -16.24
N PRO A 479 -25.83 -7.41 -14.93
CA PRO A 479 -27.09 -7.79 -14.32
C PRO A 479 -28.01 -6.57 -14.19
N ALA A 480 -29.33 -6.81 -14.11
CA ALA A 480 -30.34 -5.74 -14.13
C ALA A 480 -30.13 -4.68 -13.04
N GLU A 481 -29.58 -5.06 -11.88
CA GLU A 481 -29.22 -4.19 -10.77
C GLU A 481 -28.28 -3.05 -11.19
N ILE A 482 -27.31 -3.35 -12.07
CA ILE A 482 -26.38 -2.37 -12.62
C ILE A 482 -27.13 -1.40 -13.54
N MET A 483 -28.05 -1.90 -14.36
CA MET A 483 -28.84 -1.07 -15.27
C MET A 483 -29.84 -0.16 -14.53
N TYR A 484 -30.49 -0.63 -13.45
CA TYR A 484 -31.33 0.23 -12.60
C TYR A 484 -30.52 1.36 -11.94
N ALA A 485 -29.29 1.07 -11.52
CA ALA A 485 -28.42 2.09 -10.96
C ALA A 485 -27.99 3.10 -12.03
N LEU A 486 -27.60 2.61 -13.22
CA LEU A 486 -27.22 3.45 -14.36
C LEU A 486 -28.36 4.41 -14.76
N GLY A 487 -29.60 3.92 -14.85
CA GLY A 487 -30.77 4.76 -15.16
C GLY A 487 -30.99 5.89 -14.13
N ARG A 488 -30.82 5.60 -12.84
CA ARG A 488 -30.88 6.62 -11.77
C ARG A 488 -29.77 7.67 -11.87
N LEU A 489 -28.56 7.21 -12.17
CA LEU A 489 -27.38 8.07 -12.29
C LEU A 489 -27.43 8.94 -13.54
N ASP A 490 -27.95 8.41 -14.64
CA ASP A 490 -28.19 9.16 -15.87
C ASP A 490 -29.23 10.25 -15.64
N TRP A 491 -30.35 9.94 -14.96
CA TRP A 491 -31.32 10.96 -14.52
C TRP A 491 -30.69 12.04 -13.65
N ALA A 492 -29.92 11.65 -12.63
CA ALA A 492 -29.27 12.59 -11.72
C ALA A 492 -28.29 13.51 -12.47
N THR A 493 -27.55 12.95 -13.43
CA THR A 493 -26.62 13.68 -14.29
C THR A 493 -27.38 14.67 -15.17
N LYS A 494 -28.43 14.25 -15.86
CA LYS A 494 -29.31 15.12 -16.67
C LYS A 494 -29.91 16.24 -15.81
N LYS A 495 -30.33 15.93 -14.58
CA LYS A 495 -30.89 16.94 -13.66
C LYS A 495 -29.85 17.94 -13.16
N ALA A 496 -28.63 17.49 -12.89
CA ALA A 496 -27.54 18.33 -12.41
C ALA A 496 -26.93 19.18 -13.53
N VAL A 497 -26.72 18.62 -14.72
CA VAL A 497 -25.95 19.24 -15.81
C VAL A 497 -26.85 19.97 -16.80
N GLY A 498 -28.05 19.45 -17.10
CA GLY A 498 -28.96 20.00 -18.10
C GLY A 498 -28.69 19.45 -19.50
N THR A 499 -28.81 20.31 -20.52
CA THR A 499 -28.71 19.92 -21.95
C THR A 499 -27.32 19.44 -22.37
N GLU A 500 -26.29 19.76 -21.60
CA GLU A 500 -24.90 19.34 -21.86
C GLU A 500 -24.56 17.97 -21.25
N ALA A 501 -25.53 17.33 -20.58
CA ALA A 501 -25.35 16.01 -20.00
C ALA A 501 -25.01 14.99 -21.09
N ARG A 502 -23.90 14.29 -20.91
CA ARG A 502 -23.55 13.13 -21.75
C ARG A 502 -24.06 11.86 -21.08
N GLU A 503 -24.54 10.94 -21.89
CA GLU A 503 -24.94 9.62 -21.41
C GLU A 503 -23.72 8.86 -20.90
N SER A 504 -23.88 8.19 -19.77
CA SER A 504 -22.79 7.37 -19.21
C SER A 504 -22.63 6.09 -20.02
N ASN A 505 -21.40 5.68 -20.29
CA ASN A 505 -21.09 4.45 -21.05
C ASN A 505 -20.16 3.51 -20.26
N GLU A 506 -19.94 3.81 -18.98
CA GLU A 506 -19.23 2.99 -18.00
C GLU A 506 -19.94 3.09 -16.64
N LEU A 507 -19.92 2.00 -15.89
CA LEU A 507 -20.32 1.96 -14.49
C LEU A 507 -19.36 1.07 -13.69
N LEU A 508 -18.65 1.69 -12.76
CA LEU A 508 -17.82 1.03 -11.76
C LEU A 508 -18.65 0.68 -10.52
N ALA A 509 -18.78 -0.60 -10.22
CA ALA A 509 -19.38 -1.07 -8.98
C ALA A 509 -18.30 -1.38 -7.95
N VAL A 510 -18.42 -0.80 -6.76
CA VAL A 510 -17.47 -0.97 -5.65
C VAL A 510 -18.19 -1.46 -4.40
N GLY A 511 -17.70 -2.56 -3.83
CA GLY A 511 -18.15 -3.11 -2.56
C GLY A 511 -17.19 -2.77 -1.42
N TYR A 512 -17.76 -2.25 -0.33
CA TYR A 512 -17.06 -1.88 0.90
C TYR A 512 -17.57 -2.72 2.07
N PHE A 513 -16.65 -3.27 2.84
CA PHE A 513 -16.91 -3.86 4.15
C PHE A 513 -16.46 -2.91 5.29
N GLU A 514 -16.59 -3.35 6.54
CA GLU A 514 -16.25 -2.61 7.77
C GLU A 514 -14.80 -2.07 7.81
N ASP A 515 -14.60 -0.76 7.95
CA ASP A 515 -13.31 -0.03 7.88
C ASP A 515 -12.74 0.17 6.47
N MET A 516 -13.46 -0.18 5.39
CA MET A 516 -12.94 0.03 4.03
C MET A 516 -13.03 1.51 3.68
N SER A 517 -11.98 2.01 3.06
CA SER A 517 -11.94 3.37 2.54
C SER A 517 -11.21 3.44 1.21
N MET A 518 -11.47 4.53 0.50
CA MET A 518 -10.72 4.96 -0.66
C MET A 518 -10.07 6.29 -0.31
N GLY A 519 -8.74 6.31 -0.26
CA GLY A 519 -7.96 7.50 0.03
C GLY A 519 -8.18 8.60 -1.01
N PHE A 520 -7.53 9.76 -0.81
CA PHE A 520 -7.63 10.85 -1.77
C PHE A 520 -7.12 10.43 -3.15
N HIS A 521 -8.00 10.55 -4.15
CA HIS A 521 -7.77 10.24 -5.55
C HIS A 521 -8.58 11.21 -6.43
N ASP A 522 -8.41 11.12 -7.74
CA ASP A 522 -9.16 11.92 -8.69
C ASP A 522 -9.55 11.10 -9.92
N ASP A 523 -10.57 11.60 -10.63
CA ASP A 523 -11.01 11.09 -11.92
C ASP A 523 -10.57 12.08 -13.04
N GLY A 524 -9.36 12.65 -12.93
CA GLY A 524 -8.82 13.66 -13.84
C GLY A 524 -8.12 13.13 -15.09
N GLU A 525 -8.36 11.86 -15.44
CA GLU A 525 -7.83 11.21 -16.63
C GLU A 525 -8.36 11.86 -17.92
N ASP A 526 -7.48 12.10 -18.90
CA ASP A 526 -7.84 12.71 -20.19
C ASP A 526 -8.83 11.86 -21.03
N SER A 527 -9.17 10.65 -20.58
CA SER A 527 -10.13 9.75 -21.23
C SER A 527 -11.55 9.87 -20.69
N LEU A 528 -11.82 10.78 -19.75
CA LEU A 528 -13.14 10.95 -19.16
C LEU A 528 -13.83 12.25 -19.59
N GLY A 529 -15.16 12.17 -19.67
CA GLY A 529 -16.05 13.31 -19.76
C GLY A 529 -16.12 14.10 -18.45
N PRO A 530 -16.74 15.29 -18.49
CA PRO A 530 -16.73 16.21 -17.36
C PRO A 530 -17.64 15.77 -16.19
N SER A 531 -18.53 14.81 -16.40
CA SER A 531 -19.57 14.43 -15.43
C SER A 531 -19.31 13.03 -14.87
N ILE A 532 -19.39 12.91 -13.55
CA ILE A 532 -19.27 11.65 -12.81
C ILE A 532 -20.41 11.60 -11.80
N ALA A 533 -21.15 10.51 -11.78
CA ALA A 533 -22.29 10.34 -10.90
C ALA A 533 -22.14 9.07 -10.05
N THR A 534 -22.30 9.17 -8.74
CA THR A 534 -22.15 8.05 -7.82
C THR A 534 -23.42 7.85 -6.99
N LEU A 535 -23.92 6.61 -6.91
CA LEU A 535 -25.03 6.18 -6.07
C LEU A 535 -24.46 5.41 -4.86
N SER A 536 -24.91 5.78 -3.66
CA SER A 536 -24.48 5.18 -2.39
C SER A 536 -25.60 4.30 -1.82
N LEU A 537 -25.32 3.02 -1.57
CA LEU A 537 -26.29 2.07 -1.02
C LEU A 537 -25.71 1.30 0.17
N GLY A 538 -26.39 1.34 1.31
CA GLY A 538 -26.05 0.56 2.50
C GLY A 538 -25.57 1.47 3.63
N SER A 539 -24.45 1.14 4.26
CA SER A 539 -23.87 1.96 5.33
C SER A 539 -23.57 3.39 4.90
N GLN A 540 -23.60 4.30 5.87
CA GLN A 540 -23.19 5.68 5.70
C GLN A 540 -21.71 5.75 5.33
N ALA A 541 -21.36 6.77 4.55
CA ALA A 541 -19.98 7.10 4.23
C ALA A 541 -19.76 8.61 4.26
N THR A 542 -18.56 9.02 4.62
CA THR A 542 -18.13 10.41 4.53
C THR A 542 -17.30 10.60 3.25
N MET A 543 -17.74 11.49 2.35
CA MET A 543 -17.00 11.89 1.15
C MET A 543 -16.39 13.28 1.33
N ARG A 544 -15.10 13.43 1.07
CA ARG A 544 -14.35 14.68 1.30
C ARG A 544 -13.69 15.13 0.01
N PHE A 545 -13.70 16.44 -0.24
CA PHE A 545 -13.06 17.07 -1.39
C PHE A 545 -12.00 18.05 -0.93
N ARG A 546 -10.85 18.08 -1.59
CA ARG A 546 -9.79 19.06 -1.32
C ARG A 546 -8.99 19.38 -2.56
N LEU A 547 -8.23 20.47 -2.53
CA LEU A 547 -7.26 20.78 -3.59
C LEU A 547 -6.13 19.76 -3.62
N LYS A 548 -5.73 19.32 -4.82
CA LYS A 548 -4.55 18.46 -4.96
C LYS A 548 -3.31 19.20 -4.46
N LYS A 549 -2.40 18.46 -3.84
CA LYS A 549 -1.16 19.00 -3.23
C LYS A 549 -0.41 20.01 -4.09
N LYS A 550 -0.23 19.72 -5.39
CA LYS A 550 0.50 20.59 -6.32
C LYS A 550 -0.16 21.95 -6.54
N TYR A 551 -1.50 22.00 -6.51
CA TYR A 551 -2.25 23.26 -6.64
C TYR A 551 -2.37 23.98 -5.30
N TYR A 552 -2.58 23.24 -4.20
CA TYR A 552 -2.60 23.81 -2.85
C TYR A 552 -1.28 24.49 -2.50
N ASN A 553 -0.15 23.83 -2.76
CA ASN A 553 1.18 24.39 -2.50
C ASN A 553 1.62 25.41 -3.57
N GLY A 554 0.85 25.55 -4.65
CA GLY A 554 1.19 26.39 -5.81
C GLY A 554 2.51 26.02 -6.49
N SER A 555 2.80 24.71 -6.55
CA SER A 555 3.96 24.13 -7.24
C SER A 555 3.63 23.61 -8.64
N ALA A 556 2.40 23.82 -9.11
CA ALA A 556 1.94 23.37 -10.42
C ALA A 556 2.48 24.27 -11.54
N ALA A 557 2.95 23.66 -12.63
CA ALA A 557 3.58 24.37 -13.76
C ALA A 557 2.63 25.32 -14.52
N ASN A 558 1.31 25.12 -14.41
CA ASN A 558 0.33 25.95 -15.11
C ASN A 558 -0.01 27.26 -14.38
N ASN A 559 0.64 27.56 -13.25
CA ASN A 559 0.46 28.79 -12.46
C ASN A 559 -1.02 29.08 -12.13
N ALA A 560 -1.82 28.02 -11.94
CA ALA A 560 -3.19 28.15 -11.48
C ALA A 560 -3.17 28.65 -10.02
N VAL A 561 -3.89 29.74 -9.77
CA VAL A 561 -4.10 30.30 -8.43
C VAL A 561 -5.57 30.09 -8.11
N LEU A 562 -5.84 29.13 -7.22
CA LEU A 562 -7.20 28.64 -6.94
C LEU A 562 -7.62 29.04 -5.52
N PRO A 563 -8.89 29.43 -5.30
CA PRO A 563 -9.40 29.71 -3.98
C PRO A 563 -9.11 28.57 -3.00
N GLY A 564 -8.54 28.91 -1.83
CA GLY A 564 -8.14 27.95 -0.81
C GLY A 564 -6.73 27.36 -0.96
N CYS A 565 -5.94 27.77 -1.96
CA CYS A 565 -4.50 27.45 -1.97
C CYS A 565 -3.73 28.24 -0.91
N GLU A 566 -2.58 27.73 -0.47
CA GLU A 566 -1.75 28.43 0.51
C GLU A 566 -1.18 29.73 -0.09
N PHE A 567 -1.27 30.83 0.67
CA PHE A 567 -0.92 32.19 0.21
C PHE A 567 -1.74 32.66 -1.01
N PHE A 568 -3.04 32.33 -1.03
CA PHE A 568 -3.93 32.64 -2.15
C PHE A 568 -3.91 34.12 -2.55
N GLU A 569 -4.09 35.05 -1.59
CA GLU A 569 -4.14 36.49 -1.88
C GLU A 569 -2.81 37.01 -2.43
N GLU A 570 -1.69 36.57 -1.88
CA GLU A 570 -0.35 36.96 -2.32
C GLU A 570 -0.07 36.43 -3.72
N ARG A 571 -0.42 35.16 -3.98
CA ARG A 571 -0.28 34.55 -5.31
C ARG A 571 -1.15 35.24 -6.35
N GLN A 572 -2.37 35.64 -5.98
CA GLN A 572 -3.28 36.38 -6.84
C GLN A 572 -2.69 37.76 -7.21
N LYS A 573 -2.18 38.50 -6.21
CA LYS A 573 -1.50 39.78 -6.44
C LYS A 573 -0.28 39.63 -7.34
N LEU A 574 0.55 38.59 -7.14
CA LEU A 574 1.69 38.31 -8.02
C LEU A 574 1.25 38.01 -9.45
N LYS A 575 0.16 37.25 -9.62
CA LYS A 575 -0.38 36.90 -10.94
C LYS A 575 -0.93 38.13 -11.66
N GLU A 576 -1.62 39.01 -10.96
CA GLU A 576 -2.09 40.30 -11.49
C GLU A 576 -0.91 41.22 -11.84
N GLN A 577 0.13 41.26 -11.03
CA GLN A 577 1.33 42.04 -11.32
C GLN A 577 2.05 41.53 -12.57
N ASN A 578 2.16 40.20 -12.75
CA ASN A 578 2.71 39.62 -13.99
C ASN A 578 1.83 39.95 -15.20
N HIS A 579 0.50 39.74 -15.08
CA HIS A 579 -0.43 40.03 -16.17
C HIS A 579 -0.41 41.51 -16.61
N ASN A 580 -0.23 42.43 -15.66
CA ASN A 580 -0.14 43.86 -15.92
C ASN A 580 1.28 44.33 -16.29
N GLY A 581 2.23 43.42 -16.51
CA GLY A 581 3.62 43.70 -16.92
C GLY A 581 4.47 44.39 -15.84
N LYS A 582 4.04 44.37 -14.58
CA LYS A 582 4.81 44.91 -13.43
C LYS A 582 5.89 43.95 -12.94
N LEU A 583 5.74 42.67 -13.25
CA LEU A 583 6.75 41.63 -13.07
C LEU A 583 6.99 41.00 -14.43
N ASP A 584 8.23 40.64 -14.72
CA ASP A 584 8.51 39.68 -15.79
C ASP A 584 8.25 38.24 -15.30
N ASP A 585 8.27 37.29 -16.25
CA ASP A 585 7.96 35.89 -15.97
C ASP A 585 8.98 35.22 -15.04
N ASP A 586 10.24 35.63 -15.08
CA ASP A 586 11.32 35.09 -14.23
C ASP A 586 11.14 35.57 -12.80
N GLU A 587 10.87 36.86 -12.61
CA GLU A 587 10.62 37.46 -11.30
C GLU A 587 9.32 36.92 -10.69
N TYR A 588 8.27 36.77 -11.48
CA TYR A 588 7.04 36.11 -11.07
C TYR A 588 7.30 34.68 -10.57
N SER A 589 8.08 33.90 -11.34
CA SER A 589 8.42 32.52 -11.00
C SER A 589 9.23 32.41 -9.71
N ILE A 590 10.25 33.26 -9.53
CA ILE A 590 11.07 33.31 -8.31
C ILE A 590 10.20 33.65 -7.09
N ARG A 591 9.30 34.64 -7.21
CA ARG A 591 8.42 35.04 -6.11
C ARG A 591 7.41 33.93 -5.76
N CYS A 592 6.87 33.23 -6.76
CA CYS A 592 6.00 32.07 -6.53
C CYS A 592 6.75 30.90 -5.87
N MET A 593 8.01 30.65 -6.25
CA MET A 593 8.85 29.64 -5.59
C MET A 593 9.12 29.99 -4.13
N LYS A 594 9.37 31.28 -3.81
CA LYS A 594 9.55 31.74 -2.43
C LYS A 594 8.32 31.46 -1.56
N LEU A 595 7.11 31.66 -2.08
CA LEU A 595 5.88 31.31 -1.36
C LEU A 595 5.73 29.80 -1.20
N THR A 596 6.04 29.04 -2.25
CA THR A 596 5.98 27.57 -2.23
C THR A 596 6.91 26.97 -1.17
N ASN A 597 8.11 27.53 -0.99
CA ASN A 597 9.07 27.10 0.02
C ASN A 597 8.66 27.46 1.47
N GLN A 598 7.72 28.40 1.64
CA GLN A 598 7.18 28.78 2.95
C GLN A 598 5.99 27.92 3.39
N VAL A 599 5.43 27.09 2.49
CA VAL A 599 4.30 26.22 2.81
C VAL A 599 4.73 25.17 3.84
N THR A 600 4.13 25.24 5.03
CA THR A 600 4.43 24.30 6.12
C THR A 600 3.56 23.04 6.06
N ARG A 601 2.30 23.20 5.62
CA ARG A 601 1.33 22.12 5.53
C ARG A 601 1.48 21.37 4.21
N ARG A 602 1.59 20.04 4.25
CA ARG A 602 1.84 19.23 3.05
C ARG A 602 0.62 19.00 2.16
N GLU A 603 -0.58 19.05 2.71
CA GLU A 603 -1.84 18.70 2.05
C GLU A 603 -2.92 19.73 2.38
N ALA A 604 -3.86 19.98 1.46
CA ALA A 604 -4.95 20.91 1.69
C ALA A 604 -5.87 20.49 2.85
N ARG A 605 -6.66 21.43 3.37
CA ARG A 605 -7.83 21.11 4.21
C ARG A 605 -8.96 20.59 3.33
N ASP A 606 -9.85 19.81 3.94
CA ASP A 606 -11.09 19.41 3.31
C ASP A 606 -11.94 20.66 3.07
N LEU A 607 -12.33 20.89 1.82
CA LEU A 607 -13.09 22.04 1.36
C LEU A 607 -14.60 21.78 1.41
N ILE A 608 -15.01 20.59 1.00
CA ILE A 608 -16.40 20.12 1.04
C ILE A 608 -16.39 18.75 1.71
N THR A 609 -17.31 18.53 2.64
CA THR A 609 -17.56 17.22 3.25
C THR A 609 -19.04 16.88 3.11
N LEU A 610 -19.33 15.74 2.49
CA LEU A 610 -20.66 15.21 2.28
C LEU A 610 -20.86 13.97 3.15
N ASP A 611 -21.98 13.91 3.84
CA ASP A 611 -22.44 12.71 4.53
C ASP A 611 -23.34 11.93 3.55
N LEU A 612 -22.82 10.84 2.99
CA LEU A 612 -23.50 9.98 2.01
C LEU A 612 -24.26 8.89 2.73
N HIS A 613 -25.56 8.82 2.50
CA HIS A 613 -26.42 7.82 3.11
C HIS A 613 -26.98 6.87 2.06
N HIS A 614 -27.68 5.83 2.53
CA HIS A 614 -28.39 4.92 1.64
C HIS A 614 -29.37 5.65 0.73
N GLY A 615 -29.24 5.43 -0.58
CA GLY A 615 -30.05 6.01 -1.64
C GLY A 615 -29.58 7.37 -2.14
N ASP A 616 -28.55 7.96 -1.54
CA ASP A 616 -28.04 9.26 -1.96
C ASP A 616 -27.23 9.15 -3.26
N MET A 617 -27.32 10.17 -4.10
CA MET A 617 -26.52 10.31 -5.32
C MET A 617 -25.67 11.59 -5.28
N VAL A 618 -24.47 11.54 -5.83
CA VAL A 618 -23.59 12.70 -5.97
C VAL A 618 -23.18 12.83 -7.43
N VAL A 619 -23.36 14.00 -8.01
CA VAL A 619 -22.90 14.33 -9.36
C VAL A 619 -21.81 15.39 -9.26
N MET A 620 -20.62 15.06 -9.76
CA MET A 620 -19.51 15.99 -9.96
C MET A 620 -19.52 16.39 -11.43
N ASN A 621 -19.53 17.70 -11.74
CA ASN A 621 -19.51 18.17 -13.11
C ASN A 621 -18.48 19.29 -13.32
N GLY A 622 -17.55 19.06 -14.23
CA GLY A 622 -16.52 20.00 -14.67
C GLY A 622 -15.16 19.31 -14.79
N SER A 623 -14.53 19.39 -15.97
CA SER A 623 -13.19 18.80 -16.17
C SER A 623 -12.11 19.47 -15.30
N LEU A 624 -12.28 20.76 -15.01
CA LEU A 624 -11.38 21.49 -14.10
C LEU A 624 -11.52 21.04 -12.64
N LEU A 625 -12.73 20.62 -12.22
CA LEU A 625 -12.95 20.04 -10.90
C LEU A 625 -12.09 18.78 -10.72
N GLN A 626 -12.18 17.85 -11.68
CA GLN A 626 -11.39 16.62 -11.68
C GLN A 626 -9.87 16.89 -11.78
N LYS A 627 -9.48 17.93 -12.54
CA LYS A 627 -8.08 18.33 -12.69
C LYS A 627 -7.48 18.88 -11.40
N TYR A 628 -8.20 19.75 -10.70
CA TYR A 628 -7.66 20.54 -9.59
C TYR A 628 -7.93 19.97 -8.20
N TYR A 629 -8.99 19.19 -8.06
CA TYR A 629 -9.44 18.64 -6.78
C TYR A 629 -9.29 17.13 -6.77
N GLU A 630 -9.09 16.59 -5.57
CA GLU A 630 -9.10 15.17 -5.26
C GLU A 630 -10.15 14.92 -4.18
N HIS A 631 -10.65 13.69 -4.11
CA HIS A 631 -11.67 13.30 -3.17
C HIS A 631 -11.36 11.94 -2.52
N SER A 632 -11.92 11.73 -1.34
CA SER A 632 -11.82 10.47 -0.60
C SER A 632 -13.18 10.04 -0.07
N VAL A 633 -13.33 8.74 0.19
CA VAL A 633 -14.56 8.16 0.76
C VAL A 633 -14.19 7.18 1.88
N THR A 634 -14.80 7.36 3.05
CA THR A 634 -14.66 6.46 4.19
C THR A 634 -16.02 5.86 4.52
N SER A 635 -16.15 4.52 4.49
CA SER A 635 -17.36 3.81 4.91
C SER A 635 -17.39 3.63 6.43
N GLU A 636 -18.55 3.80 7.05
CA GLU A 636 -18.71 3.81 8.51
C GLU A 636 -19.47 2.59 9.06
N GLY A 637 -19.82 1.61 8.21
CA GLY A 637 -20.56 0.43 8.64
C GLY A 637 -20.19 -0.86 7.90
N LYS A 638 -20.97 -1.92 8.16
CA LYS A 638 -20.64 -3.30 7.78
C LYS A 638 -20.61 -3.56 6.28
N LEU A 639 -21.50 -2.92 5.51
CA LEU A 639 -21.63 -3.17 4.08
C LEU A 639 -22.17 -1.95 3.34
N ARG A 640 -21.45 -1.54 2.29
CA ARG A 640 -21.86 -0.48 1.38
C ARG A 640 -21.47 -0.81 -0.05
N TYR A 641 -22.36 -0.49 -0.98
CA TYR A 641 -22.05 -0.44 -2.41
C TYR A 641 -21.99 1.02 -2.87
N ALA A 642 -21.00 1.33 -3.70
CA ALA A 642 -20.95 2.56 -4.49
C ALA A 642 -21.00 2.17 -5.97
N LEU A 643 -21.91 2.77 -6.71
CA LEU A 643 -22.05 2.57 -8.16
C LEU A 643 -21.74 3.92 -8.81
N THR A 644 -20.64 4.00 -9.54
CA THR A 644 -20.15 5.24 -10.15
C THR A 644 -20.26 5.12 -11.66
N ALA A 645 -21.07 5.97 -12.27
CA ALA A 645 -21.24 6.07 -13.71
C ALA A 645 -20.42 7.23 -14.28
N ARG A 646 -19.79 6.98 -15.43
CA ARG A 646 -18.96 7.95 -16.15
C ARG A 646 -19.24 7.88 -17.64
N HIS A 647 -18.83 8.94 -18.33
CA HIS A 647 -18.71 8.95 -19.78
C HIS A 647 -17.24 8.84 -20.17
N VAL A 648 -16.82 7.70 -20.69
CA VAL A 648 -15.49 7.45 -21.26
C VAL A 648 -15.46 7.96 -22.70
N LEU A 649 -14.42 8.74 -23.04
CA LEU A 649 -14.19 9.26 -24.38
C LEU A 649 -13.69 8.16 -25.31
N GLU A 650 -14.32 8.01 -26.48
CA GLU A 650 -14.07 6.89 -27.39
C GLU A 650 -12.75 6.99 -28.18
N GLU A 651 -12.10 8.15 -28.16
CA GLU A 651 -10.98 8.52 -29.02
C GLU A 651 -9.78 7.56 -28.93
N LYS A 652 -9.64 6.85 -27.80
CA LYS A 652 -8.53 5.94 -27.50
C LYS A 652 -8.95 4.46 -27.39
N LEU A 653 -10.18 4.12 -27.77
CA LEU A 653 -10.74 2.77 -27.62
C LEU A 653 -10.93 2.08 -28.96
N THR A 654 -10.71 0.76 -28.99
CA THR A 654 -10.98 -0.12 -30.15
C THR A 654 -12.49 -0.25 -30.41
N VAL A 655 -12.88 -0.79 -31.57
CA VAL A 655 -14.30 -0.95 -31.94
C VAL A 655 -15.00 -1.92 -30.98
N GLU A 656 -14.30 -2.98 -30.59
CA GLU A 656 -14.77 -4.00 -29.65
C GLU A 656 -14.98 -3.39 -28.26
N GLU A 657 -14.02 -2.61 -27.76
CA GLU A 657 -14.14 -1.93 -26.47
C GLU A 657 -15.28 -0.89 -26.45
N ARG A 658 -15.60 -0.28 -27.61
CA ARG A 658 -16.74 0.63 -27.74
C ARG A 658 -18.07 -0.11 -27.72
N ALA A 659 -18.13 -1.34 -28.23
CA ALA A 659 -19.36 -2.13 -28.22
C ALA A 659 -19.81 -2.41 -26.77
N ASN A 660 -18.87 -2.61 -25.85
CA ASN A 660 -19.15 -2.88 -24.44
C ASN A 660 -19.95 -1.76 -23.75
N GLY A 661 -19.78 -0.50 -24.18
CA GLY A 661 -20.49 0.65 -23.62
C GLY A 661 -21.90 0.88 -24.16
N ARG A 662 -22.37 0.07 -25.11
CA ARG A 662 -23.70 0.23 -25.72
C ARG A 662 -24.76 -0.49 -24.89
N TYR A 663 -25.88 0.17 -24.67
CA TYR A 663 -27.03 -0.40 -23.98
C TYR A 663 -28.32 0.30 -24.41
N GLN A 664 -29.46 -0.30 -24.03
CA GLN A 664 -30.77 0.32 -24.12
C GLN A 664 -31.53 0.02 -22.83
N PHE A 665 -32.12 1.04 -22.21
CA PHE A 665 -32.94 0.83 -21.01
C PHE A 665 -34.27 0.17 -21.38
N THR A 666 -34.70 -0.78 -20.56
CA THR A 666 -36.09 -1.22 -20.52
C THR A 666 -36.95 -0.17 -19.81
N GLU A 667 -38.27 -0.20 -20.01
CA GLU A 667 -39.19 0.79 -19.42
C GLU A 667 -39.05 0.93 -17.90
N ASP A 668 -38.79 -0.18 -17.20
CA ASP A 668 -38.61 -0.23 -15.74
C ASP A 668 -37.22 0.22 -15.26
N GLN A 669 -36.24 0.35 -16.16
CA GLN A 669 -34.90 0.88 -15.87
C GLN A 669 -34.81 2.39 -16.06
N ILE A 670 -35.75 2.99 -16.79
CA ILE A 670 -35.82 4.44 -16.95
C ILE A 670 -36.29 5.05 -15.63
N TYR A 671 -35.45 5.90 -15.04
CA TYR A 671 -35.80 6.64 -13.83
C TYR A 671 -36.14 8.09 -14.18
N ASP A 672 -37.33 8.54 -13.79
CA ASP A 672 -37.83 9.90 -14.05
C ASP A 672 -37.63 10.86 -12.86
N GLY A 673 -37.10 10.34 -11.75
CA GLY A 673 -36.92 11.10 -10.51
C GLY A 673 -38.08 10.94 -9.54
N GLU A 674 -39.25 10.49 -10.00
CA GLU A 674 -40.43 10.20 -9.20
C GLU A 674 -40.72 8.70 -9.20
#